data_AF-A0ABD1LZJ4-F1
#
_entry.id   AF-A0ABD1LZJ4-F1
#
_cell.length_a   1.000
_cell.length_b   1.000
_cell.length_c   1.000
_cell.angle_alpha   90.00
_cell.angle_beta   90.00
_cell.angle_gamma   90.00
#
_symmetry.space_group_name_H-M   'P 1'
#
loop_
_entity.id
_entity.type
_entity.pdbx_description
1 polymer ?
#
loop_
_entity_poly.entity_id
_entity_poly.type
_entity_poly.pdbx_seq_one_letter_code
_entity_poly.pdbx_strand_id
1 'polypeptide(L)'
;MFLSCQKYNLSVPPGTTPTSTCTIFKCQNPHVSNEHHSILRKHNSKSTAYLLRHLSHKGGGSDHQPIPKPKPSELQDPMPHEEKVKVLELSLVRKRTPQFPGSIYAQSPSDPDVGSSLPPLRTLFQSNDDEDKEEEQEMIMRALEIRRKVTEEVFKEALRRGKFGITYINSLVSRLSGFIDYIMIEAAHLKKLPQYANSTFNLRAKFIIEDSRVVPLIRWLKHNELTNPRIAKLILMSRGKTDSIWSFAEWLKSLRVKGEFLGVVMLNAGQNILQRNHEELDEIVLYLESNGVRKEWMGYVISRCPQLLSFSLEEVNTRVQFYLDMGLNQKDFGTMVFDFPRVLGYYSLEEMNEKVNFLKEFGLQSTDVGRLLAFRPQLMACSIDEQWKPLVKYLYYYGITRDGMRRMLNIKPMVFCADLQRTIVPKVRFFEDIGVQKDAIGNMLVKFPPLLTYSLDKKIKPVVIFLMTKAGVNEKDIGKVIALGPELLGCHIVHKLDVHVKYFLSLGIRLRQLGEMIADFPMLLRYSTNVLRPKYIYLRRTMVRPLQDLIEFPRFLSYSLEGRIIPRHKILVENQINMKLRYMLACTDEEFNRMVKGIIRKRHRFESGVTNDDTSHPQSDTQGFEHVVTTEDINADVTTLQLFFTKMEVLNDLITAGIVQQHFNELVEKKELLCLNKQNSSSQFVTRHLTCKDRIAIKRANETIRVRTMLGVAET
;
A
#
# COMPACT_ATOMS: atom_id res chain seq x y z
N MET A 1 5.98 10.74 8.00
CA MET A 1 6.14 10.77 6.54
C MET A 1 5.25 9.69 5.93
N PHE A 2 4.03 10.05 5.53
CA PHE A 2 3.11 9.16 4.80
C PHE A 2 2.93 9.76 3.41
N LEU A 3 3.30 9.03 2.35
CA LEU A 3 2.92 9.37 0.99
C LEU A 3 1.87 8.37 0.50
N SER A 4 0.72 8.95 0.16
CA SER A 4 -0.47 8.37 -0.42
C SER A 4 -0.24 8.05 -1.90
N CYS A 5 -0.39 6.80 -2.31
CA CYS A 5 -0.47 6.43 -3.74
C CYS A 5 -1.85 6.79 -4.30
N GLN A 6 -1.91 7.86 -5.11
CA GLN A 6 -3.01 8.11 -6.03
C GLN A 6 -2.81 7.27 -7.30
N LYS A 7 -3.85 6.51 -7.68
CA LYS A 7 -3.96 5.80 -8.95
C LYS A 7 -4.21 6.82 -10.06
N TYR A 8 -3.41 6.79 -11.12
CA TYR A 8 -3.75 7.39 -12.41
C TYR A 8 -4.01 6.27 -13.42
N ASN A 9 -5.25 6.22 -13.91
CA ASN A 9 -5.63 5.52 -15.15
C ASN A 9 -5.31 6.47 -16.31
N LEU A 10 -4.54 6.03 -17.30
CA LEU A 10 -4.55 6.65 -18.63
C LEU A 10 -4.81 5.59 -19.70
N SER A 11 -5.83 5.91 -20.49
CA SER A 11 -6.37 5.25 -21.67
C SER A 11 -5.45 5.34 -22.88
N VAL A 12 -5.40 4.27 -23.68
CA VAL A 12 -4.82 4.20 -25.02
C VAL A 12 -5.88 4.58 -26.07
N PRO A 13 -5.49 5.30 -27.15
CA PRO A 13 -5.97 4.95 -28.49
C PRO A 13 -4.84 4.99 -29.58
N PRO A 14 -5.11 4.54 -30.82
CA PRO A 14 -4.17 3.74 -31.62
C PRO A 14 -3.50 4.43 -32.83
N GLY A 15 -2.39 3.83 -33.29
CA GLY A 15 -2.04 3.54 -34.68
C GLY A 15 -1.70 4.67 -35.66
N THR A 16 -0.50 4.63 -36.24
CA THR A 16 -0.24 4.95 -37.67
C THR A 16 1.17 4.50 -38.08
N THR A 17 1.27 3.75 -39.18
CA THR A 17 2.48 3.45 -39.97
C THR A 17 2.74 4.60 -40.98
N PRO A 18 3.95 4.78 -41.55
CA PRO A 18 4.32 4.08 -42.81
C PRO A 18 5.83 3.77 -43.06
N THR A 19 6.02 2.66 -43.80
CA THR A 19 7.01 2.22 -44.83
C THR A 19 8.37 2.88 -45.17
N SER A 20 9.39 2.00 -45.30
CA SER A 20 10.42 1.81 -46.38
C SER A 20 11.58 2.83 -46.53
N THR A 21 12.86 2.54 -46.85
CA THR A 21 13.52 1.50 -47.69
C THR A 21 15.05 1.40 -47.42
N CYS A 22 15.65 0.27 -47.82
CA CYS A 22 17.07 -0.15 -48.00
C CYS A 22 18.18 0.90 -48.29
N THR A 23 19.45 0.62 -47.90
CA THR A 23 20.50 0.03 -48.77
C THR A 23 21.73 -0.45 -47.95
N ILE A 24 22.23 -1.64 -48.28
CA ILE A 24 23.46 -2.31 -47.80
C ILE A 24 24.64 -1.92 -48.71
N PHE A 25 25.88 -1.78 -48.22
CA PHE A 25 27.08 -2.33 -48.90
C PHE A 25 28.34 -2.37 -48.01
N LYS A 26 28.98 -3.55 -48.00
CA LYS A 26 30.32 -3.87 -47.48
C LYS A 26 31.39 -3.44 -48.49
N CYS A 27 32.59 -3.06 -48.03
CA CYS A 27 33.80 -3.04 -48.86
C CYS A 27 34.99 -3.70 -48.15
N GLN A 28 35.60 -4.65 -48.85
CA GLN A 28 36.96 -5.18 -48.66
C GLN A 28 37.91 -4.49 -49.67
N ASN A 29 39.21 -4.49 -49.32
CA ASN A 29 40.41 -4.00 -50.05
C ASN A 29 40.52 -4.42 -51.54
N PRO A 30 41.37 -3.74 -52.35
CA PRO A 30 42.72 -4.30 -52.66
C PRO A 30 43.87 -3.27 -52.93
N HIS A 31 45.09 -3.84 -53.03
CA HIS A 31 46.41 -3.26 -53.35
C HIS A 31 46.56 -2.62 -54.75
N VAL A 32 47.59 -1.76 -54.94
CA VAL A 32 48.75 -1.87 -55.89
C VAL A 32 49.42 -0.49 -56.13
N SER A 33 50.73 -0.54 -56.40
CA SER A 33 51.80 0.47 -56.42
C SER A 33 52.12 1.11 -57.80
N ASN A 34 53.08 2.06 -57.77
CA ASN A 34 53.89 2.71 -58.84
C ASN A 34 53.27 3.90 -59.60
N GLU A 35 53.98 4.92 -60.10
CA GLU A 35 55.24 5.65 -59.83
C GLU A 35 55.28 6.75 -60.93
N HIS A 36 55.70 8.00 -60.62
CA HIS A 36 56.56 8.88 -61.46
C HIS A 36 56.55 10.36 -60.97
N HIS A 37 57.74 10.80 -60.49
CA HIS A 37 58.50 12.06 -60.73
C HIS A 37 57.77 13.36 -61.18
N SER A 38 58.15 14.61 -60.82
CA SER A 38 59.22 15.29 -60.05
C SER A 38 58.91 16.83 -60.14
N ILE A 39 59.23 17.75 -59.20
CA ILE A 39 60.44 18.62 -59.15
C ILE A 39 60.21 19.85 -58.21
N LEU A 40 61.18 20.04 -57.28
CA LEU A 40 61.81 21.25 -56.67
C LEU A 40 61.19 22.18 -55.58
N ARG A 41 61.95 22.18 -54.45
CA ARG A 41 62.53 23.29 -53.61
C ARG A 41 61.58 24.20 -52.80
N LYS A 42 61.87 24.55 -51.52
CA LYS A 42 63.15 24.93 -50.89
C LYS A 42 63.31 24.49 -49.40
N HIS A 43 64.58 24.39 -49.03
CA HIS A 43 65.22 24.17 -47.73
C HIS A 43 64.98 25.25 -46.65
N ASN A 44 64.99 24.86 -45.37
CA ASN A 44 66.05 25.10 -44.37
C ASN A 44 65.64 24.45 -43.02
N SER A 45 66.32 23.44 -42.47
CA SER A 45 67.70 23.30 -41.97
C SER A 45 67.93 23.88 -40.56
N LYS A 46 68.02 22.97 -39.56
CA LYS A 46 68.93 22.98 -38.38
C LYS A 46 68.47 21.91 -37.36
N SER A 47 68.90 20.67 -37.53
CA SER A 47 68.90 19.64 -36.49
C SER A 47 69.86 18.49 -36.88
N THR A 48 71.11 18.83 -37.14
CA THR A 48 72.19 17.86 -37.41
C THR A 48 73.53 18.42 -36.94
N ALA A 49 73.68 18.57 -35.63
CA ALA A 49 74.98 18.78 -34.99
C ALA A 49 74.84 18.44 -33.50
N TYR A 50 74.77 17.15 -33.14
CA TYR A 50 75.14 16.64 -31.80
C TYR A 50 75.18 15.10 -31.72
N LEU A 51 74.78 14.38 -32.79
CA LEU A 51 74.75 12.91 -32.85
C LEU A 51 76.01 12.23 -33.43
N LEU A 52 77.13 12.94 -33.56
CA LEU A 52 78.38 12.40 -34.11
C LEU A 52 79.64 12.75 -33.29
N ARG A 53 79.61 12.56 -31.97
CA ARG A 53 80.86 12.65 -31.17
C ARG A 53 81.12 11.57 -30.12
N HIS A 54 80.23 10.59 -29.91
CA HIS A 54 80.43 9.66 -28.77
C HIS A 54 80.35 8.16 -29.05
N LEU A 55 80.52 7.67 -30.27
CA LEU A 55 80.70 6.22 -30.50
C LEU A 55 81.74 5.92 -31.61
N SER A 56 83.00 6.23 -31.33
CA SER A 56 84.15 5.46 -31.82
C SER A 56 85.33 5.61 -30.86
N HIS A 57 85.40 4.73 -29.86
CA HIS A 57 86.63 4.04 -29.48
C HIS A 57 86.30 2.88 -28.53
N LYS A 58 86.71 1.68 -28.97
CA LYS A 58 86.69 0.40 -28.24
C LYS A 58 87.76 0.38 -27.14
N GLY A 59 87.48 -0.38 -26.08
CA GLY A 59 88.37 -1.49 -25.69
C GLY A 59 88.93 -1.49 -24.26
N GLY A 60 88.47 -2.47 -23.46
CA GLY A 60 89.33 -3.32 -22.62
C GLY A 60 89.50 -2.97 -21.14
N GLY A 61 89.34 -4.00 -20.28
CA GLY A 61 90.10 -4.12 -19.03
C GLY A 61 89.31 -4.01 -17.73
N SER A 62 89.19 -5.13 -17.04
CA SER A 62 88.87 -5.27 -15.62
C SER A 62 89.84 -4.47 -14.73
N ASP A 63 89.33 -3.78 -13.72
CA ASP A 63 89.72 -4.04 -12.32
C ASP A 63 88.94 -3.18 -11.33
N HIS A 64 88.55 -3.83 -10.23
CA HIS A 64 88.02 -3.22 -9.04
C HIS A 64 89.09 -2.35 -8.36
N GLN A 65 88.91 -1.04 -8.34
CA GLN A 65 89.40 -0.19 -7.24
C GLN A 65 88.42 0.95 -6.93
N PRO A 66 88.28 1.36 -5.65
CA PRO A 66 87.27 2.31 -5.22
C PRO A 66 87.72 3.75 -5.50
N ILE A 67 86.87 4.54 -6.17
CA ILE A 67 87.05 5.99 -6.31
C ILE A 67 86.81 6.66 -4.94
N PRO A 68 87.59 7.69 -4.55
CA PRO A 68 87.70 8.16 -3.18
C PRO A 68 86.45 8.91 -2.72
N LYS A 69 86.13 8.75 -1.42
CA LYS A 69 85.19 9.64 -0.70
C LYS A 69 85.66 11.10 -0.86
N PRO A 70 84.81 12.06 -1.27
CA PRO A 70 85.15 13.46 -1.13
C PRO A 70 85.16 13.83 0.36
N LYS A 71 86.19 14.56 0.77
CA LYS A 71 86.33 15.14 2.11
C LYS A 71 85.15 16.09 2.38
N PRO A 72 84.55 16.10 3.58
CA PRO A 72 83.52 17.05 3.96
C PRO A 72 84.19 18.36 4.37
N SER A 73 84.42 19.26 3.41
CA SER A 73 84.88 20.61 3.72
C SER A 73 84.48 21.56 2.61
N GLU A 74 83.17 21.72 2.45
CA GLU A 74 82.51 22.96 2.07
C GLU A 74 81.16 22.90 2.78
N LEU A 75 81.06 23.56 3.95
CA LEU A 75 79.79 23.83 4.59
C LEU A 75 78.98 24.69 3.60
N GLN A 76 78.09 24.06 2.84
CA GLN A 76 76.87 24.74 2.43
C GLN A 76 76.02 24.85 3.69
N ASP A 77 75.61 26.08 4.01
CA ASP A 77 74.66 26.37 5.07
C ASP A 77 73.52 25.33 5.06
N PRO A 78 73.04 24.88 6.23
CA PRO A 78 71.86 24.03 6.28
C PRO A 78 70.72 24.79 5.60
N MET A 79 70.41 24.38 4.36
CA MET A 79 69.30 24.93 3.58
C MET A 79 68.09 25.05 4.50
N PRO A 80 67.54 26.26 4.71
CA PRO A 80 66.39 26.48 5.57
C PRO A 80 65.28 25.50 5.19
N HIS A 81 64.57 24.97 6.19
CA HIS A 81 63.48 24.01 5.99
C HIS A 81 62.50 24.46 4.87
N GLU A 82 62.23 25.77 4.80
CA GLU A 82 61.35 26.37 3.80
C GLU A 82 61.92 26.31 2.36
N GLU A 83 63.23 26.31 2.20
CA GLU A 83 63.93 26.24 0.92
C GLU A 83 64.04 24.78 0.43
N LYS A 84 64.26 23.82 1.35
CA LYS A 84 64.13 22.38 1.08
C LYS A 84 62.70 22.02 0.61
N VAL A 85 61.69 22.62 1.25
CA VAL A 85 60.27 22.47 0.89
C VAL A 85 59.96 23.06 -0.49
N LYS A 86 60.47 24.25 -0.82
CA LYS A 86 60.31 24.86 -2.17
C LYS A 86 60.92 23.99 -3.26
N VAL A 87 62.09 23.40 -3.03
CA VAL A 87 62.75 22.47 -3.97
C VAL A 87 61.92 21.20 -4.17
N LEU A 88 61.30 20.66 -3.12
CA LEU A 88 60.36 19.54 -3.19
C LEU A 88 59.08 19.90 -3.98
N GLU A 89 58.52 21.09 -3.77
CA GLU A 89 57.37 21.57 -4.54
C GLU A 89 57.70 21.76 -6.03
N LEU A 90 58.85 22.36 -6.34
CA LEU A 90 59.32 22.61 -7.71
C LEU A 90 59.63 21.32 -8.49
N SER A 91 60.10 20.28 -7.80
CA SER A 91 60.37 18.97 -8.42
C SER A 91 59.11 18.12 -8.63
N LEU A 92 58.01 18.42 -7.91
CA LEU A 92 56.74 17.69 -7.98
C LEU A 92 55.65 18.39 -8.81
N VAL A 93 55.72 19.70 -9.01
CA VAL A 93 54.71 20.52 -9.74
C VAL A 93 55.25 20.97 -11.12
N ARG A 94 54.43 20.87 -12.17
CA ARG A 94 54.80 21.30 -13.54
C ARG A 94 53.87 22.34 -14.20
N LYS A 95 52.93 22.97 -13.48
CA LYS A 95 52.05 23.97 -14.13
C LYS A 95 52.91 25.15 -14.61
N ARG A 96 53.03 25.32 -15.94
CA ARG A 96 53.57 26.55 -16.54
C ARG A 96 52.66 27.70 -16.12
N THR A 97 53.23 28.73 -15.51
CA THR A 97 52.60 30.05 -15.40
C THR A 97 52.35 30.58 -16.82
N PRO A 98 51.14 31.04 -17.18
CA PRO A 98 50.90 31.63 -18.48
C PRO A 98 51.77 32.88 -18.64
N GLN A 99 52.72 32.82 -19.57
CA GLN A 99 53.62 33.94 -19.89
C GLN A 99 53.11 34.65 -21.15
N PHE A 100 52.98 35.97 -21.06
CA PHE A 100 52.68 36.82 -22.21
C PHE A 100 53.88 36.85 -23.17
N PRO A 101 53.68 36.91 -24.49
CA PRO A 101 54.79 37.04 -25.44
C PRO A 101 55.57 38.33 -25.12
N GLY A 102 56.81 38.18 -24.62
CA GLY A 102 57.68 39.29 -24.22
C GLY A 102 58.10 39.33 -22.74
N SER A 103 57.65 38.41 -21.88
CA SER A 103 58.14 38.37 -20.49
C SER A 103 59.56 37.81 -20.39
N ILE A 104 60.51 38.64 -19.93
CA ILE A 104 61.89 38.24 -19.63
C ILE A 104 61.95 37.70 -18.19
N TYR A 105 61.43 36.50 -17.95
CA TYR A 105 61.72 35.74 -16.74
C TYR A 105 61.90 34.26 -17.11
N ALA A 106 63.15 33.83 -17.15
CA ALA A 106 63.56 32.46 -17.42
C ALA A 106 63.61 31.67 -16.10
N GLN A 107 62.49 31.07 -15.70
CA GLN A 107 62.46 29.91 -14.80
C GLN A 107 61.30 28.99 -15.23
N SER A 108 61.53 28.20 -16.29
CA SER A 108 60.63 27.10 -16.68
C SER A 108 61.24 25.77 -16.21
N PRO A 109 60.50 24.88 -15.51
CA PRO A 109 61.01 23.59 -15.00
C PRO A 109 61.30 22.53 -16.09
N SER A 110 61.46 22.96 -17.34
CA SER A 110 61.65 22.11 -18.51
C SER A 110 62.97 22.35 -19.24
N ASP A 111 63.85 23.20 -18.71
CA ASP A 111 65.22 23.29 -19.19
C ASP A 111 66.04 22.08 -18.71
N PRO A 112 66.85 21.45 -19.58
CA PRO A 112 67.68 20.31 -19.22
C PRO A 112 68.69 20.64 -18.10
N ASP A 113 68.98 21.93 -17.88
CA ASP A 113 69.90 22.41 -16.84
C ASP A 113 69.28 22.60 -15.44
N VAL A 114 67.96 22.38 -15.27
CA VAL A 114 67.31 22.45 -13.93
C VAL A 114 67.42 21.12 -13.18
N GLY A 115 67.60 20.01 -13.91
CA GLY A 115 67.85 18.69 -13.30
C GLY A 115 69.27 18.53 -12.74
N SER A 116 70.22 19.36 -13.19
CA SER A 116 71.63 19.36 -12.77
C SER A 116 71.94 20.37 -11.66
N SER A 117 71.02 21.29 -11.36
CA SER A 117 71.18 22.37 -10.36
C SER A 117 70.35 22.17 -9.09
N LEU A 118 69.59 21.08 -8.98
CA LEU A 118 68.94 20.66 -7.73
C LEU A 118 69.73 19.52 -7.08
N PRO A 119 70.03 19.58 -5.76
CA PRO A 119 70.74 18.50 -5.09
C PRO A 119 69.96 17.18 -5.22
N PRO A 120 70.64 16.02 -5.35
CA PRO A 120 69.97 14.73 -5.42
C PRO A 120 69.00 14.58 -4.24
N LEU A 121 67.75 14.16 -4.46
CA LEU A 121 66.80 13.94 -3.35
C LEU A 121 67.37 13.03 -2.24
N ARG A 122 68.39 12.20 -2.55
CA ARG A 122 69.12 11.37 -1.58
C ARG A 122 69.96 12.16 -0.56
N THR A 123 70.46 13.34 -0.89
CA THR A 123 71.28 14.16 0.02
C THR A 123 70.46 15.05 0.94
N LEU A 124 69.13 15.09 0.77
CA LEU A 124 68.19 15.78 1.68
C LEU A 124 67.81 14.95 2.93
N PHE A 125 68.09 13.64 2.92
CA PHE A 125 67.67 12.68 3.96
C PHE A 125 68.87 11.97 4.63
N GLN A 126 70.00 12.66 4.80
CA GLN A 126 71.18 12.11 5.48
C GLN A 126 71.62 13.01 6.63
N SER A 127 71.04 12.83 7.81
CA SER A 127 71.59 13.23 9.10
C SER A 127 70.99 12.34 10.21
N ASN A 128 71.78 12.10 11.27
CA ASN A 128 71.63 10.97 12.20
C ASN A 128 71.03 11.37 13.57
N ASP A 129 70.40 12.54 13.70
CA ASP A 129 69.93 13.05 15.00
C ASP A 129 68.41 12.83 15.22
N ASP A 130 67.96 12.75 16.48
CA ASP A 130 66.56 12.43 16.82
C ASP A 130 65.58 13.61 16.55
N GLU A 131 66.05 14.86 16.50
CA GLU A 131 65.26 16.02 16.02
C GLU A 131 65.04 15.95 14.49
N ASP A 132 65.99 15.39 13.73
CA ASP A 132 65.87 15.23 12.28
C ASP A 132 64.80 14.20 11.89
N LYS A 133 64.42 13.28 12.77
CA LYS A 133 63.37 12.28 12.48
C LYS A 133 61.99 12.90 12.44
N GLU A 134 61.70 13.88 13.30
CA GLU A 134 60.44 14.62 13.26
C GLU A 134 60.38 15.51 12.01
N GLU A 135 61.48 16.17 11.64
CA GLU A 135 61.58 16.93 10.40
C GLU A 135 61.49 16.04 9.15
N GLU A 136 62.14 14.87 9.15
CA GLU A 136 62.04 13.89 8.07
C GLU A 136 60.60 13.37 7.90
N GLN A 137 59.94 13.06 9.02
CA GLN A 137 58.56 12.63 9.01
C GLN A 137 57.62 13.75 8.54
N GLU A 138 57.86 15.00 8.93
CA GLU A 138 57.12 16.16 8.42
C GLU A 138 57.33 16.36 6.92
N MET A 139 58.57 16.26 6.44
CA MET A 139 58.90 16.34 5.01
C MET A 139 58.25 15.23 4.18
N ILE A 140 58.24 13.99 4.69
CA ILE A 140 57.55 12.86 4.05
C ILE A 140 56.05 13.10 3.99
N MET A 141 55.44 13.59 5.08
CA MET A 141 54.01 13.91 5.12
C MET A 141 53.66 15.04 4.15
N ARG A 142 54.47 16.11 4.07
CA ARG A 142 54.29 17.18 3.08
C ARG A 142 54.46 16.67 1.64
N ALA A 143 55.44 15.81 1.37
CA ALA A 143 55.64 15.21 0.06
C ALA A 143 54.47 14.31 -0.37
N LEU A 144 53.89 13.55 0.56
CA LEU A 144 52.67 12.77 0.33
C LEU A 144 51.47 13.66 0.02
N GLU A 145 51.31 14.76 0.75
CA GLU A 145 50.21 15.71 0.53
C GLU A 145 50.33 16.41 -0.85
N ILE A 146 51.54 16.76 -1.27
CA ILE A 146 51.81 17.28 -2.63
C ILE A 146 51.44 16.22 -3.67
N ARG A 147 51.85 14.96 -3.49
CA ARG A 147 51.50 13.87 -4.43
C ARG A 147 50.01 13.58 -4.47
N ARG A 148 49.30 13.67 -3.34
CA ARG A 148 47.85 13.56 -3.27
C ARG A 148 47.20 14.66 -4.10
N LYS A 149 47.61 15.93 -3.94
CA LYS A 149 47.12 17.06 -4.75
C LYS A 149 47.42 16.91 -6.24
N VAL A 150 48.61 16.42 -6.60
CA VAL A 150 48.96 16.13 -8.00
C VAL A 150 48.06 15.03 -8.57
N THR A 151 47.84 13.94 -7.82
CA THR A 151 46.95 12.84 -8.21
C THR A 151 45.50 13.33 -8.37
N GLU A 152 45.05 14.20 -7.46
CA GLU A 152 43.74 14.84 -7.53
C GLU A 152 43.57 15.65 -8.82
N GLU A 153 44.55 16.47 -9.20
CA GLU A 153 44.50 17.25 -10.44
C GLU A 153 44.52 16.36 -11.69
N VAL A 154 45.31 15.27 -11.68
CA VAL A 154 45.31 14.27 -12.78
C VAL A 154 43.92 13.60 -12.89
N PHE A 155 43.29 13.29 -11.76
CA PHE A 155 41.95 12.70 -11.74
C PHE A 155 40.86 13.69 -12.20
N LYS A 156 40.92 14.95 -11.76
CA LYS A 156 40.04 16.02 -12.25
C LYS A 156 40.17 16.18 -13.76
N GLU A 157 41.39 16.14 -14.29
CA GLU A 157 41.64 16.24 -15.73
C GLU A 157 41.04 15.06 -16.51
N ALA A 158 41.14 13.83 -15.98
CA ALA A 158 40.46 12.68 -16.56
C ALA A 158 38.93 12.83 -16.57
N LEU A 159 38.34 13.41 -15.52
CA LEU A 159 36.91 13.72 -15.48
C LEU A 159 36.53 14.87 -16.44
N ARG A 160 37.37 15.89 -16.63
CA ARG A 160 37.12 16.95 -17.63
C ARG A 160 37.08 16.36 -19.05
N ARG A 161 38.02 15.46 -19.38
CA ARG A 161 37.99 14.68 -20.63
C ARG A 161 36.72 13.83 -20.75
N GLY A 162 36.20 13.37 -19.61
CA GLY A 162 34.90 12.75 -19.48
C GLY A 162 33.67 13.67 -19.64
N LYS A 163 33.85 14.95 -20.04
CA LYS A 163 32.77 15.94 -20.23
C LYS A 163 31.94 16.22 -18.97
N PHE A 164 32.54 16.11 -17.77
CA PHE A 164 31.88 16.52 -16.53
C PHE A 164 32.09 18.03 -16.27
N GLY A 165 31.08 18.71 -15.70
CA GLY A 165 31.17 20.13 -15.35
C GLY A 165 32.11 20.38 -14.15
N ILE A 166 32.78 21.53 -14.13
CA ILE A 166 33.83 21.87 -13.16
C ILE A 166 33.32 21.76 -11.71
N THR A 167 32.13 22.31 -11.41
CA THR A 167 31.53 22.27 -10.07
C THR A 167 31.21 20.84 -9.63
N TYR A 168 30.72 20.00 -10.56
CA TYR A 168 30.45 18.59 -10.29
C TYR A 168 31.73 17.83 -9.95
N ILE A 169 32.80 18.06 -10.73
CA ILE A 169 34.11 17.45 -10.53
C ILE A 169 34.64 17.82 -9.14
N ASN A 170 34.69 19.10 -8.80
CA ASN A 170 35.23 19.54 -7.50
C ASN A 170 34.40 18.97 -6.33
N SER A 171 33.08 18.93 -6.46
CA SER A 171 32.20 18.35 -5.44
C SER A 171 32.36 16.84 -5.26
N LEU A 172 32.65 16.10 -6.33
CA LEU A 172 32.83 14.64 -6.28
C LEU A 172 34.22 14.28 -5.77
N VAL A 173 35.26 14.91 -6.33
CA VAL A 173 36.66 14.60 -6.03
C VAL A 173 37.03 14.91 -4.59
N SER A 174 36.49 16.00 -4.01
CA SER A 174 36.65 16.33 -2.59
C SER A 174 36.13 15.23 -1.63
N ARG A 175 35.28 14.31 -2.11
CA ARG A 175 34.73 13.18 -1.35
C ARG A 175 35.39 11.84 -1.67
N LEU A 176 36.41 11.83 -2.52
CA LEU A 176 37.08 10.63 -3.03
C LEU A 176 38.53 10.54 -2.56
N SER A 177 38.91 11.19 -1.46
CA SER A 177 40.30 11.17 -0.93
C SER A 177 40.86 9.75 -0.80
N GLY A 178 40.10 8.81 -0.25
CA GLY A 178 40.52 7.40 -0.14
C GLY A 178 40.74 6.70 -1.48
N PHE A 179 40.01 7.09 -2.54
CA PHE A 179 40.24 6.57 -3.89
C PHE A 179 41.43 7.26 -4.57
N ILE A 180 41.68 8.53 -4.28
CA ILE A 180 42.89 9.23 -4.71
C ILE A 180 44.13 8.58 -4.08
N ASP A 181 44.07 8.20 -2.81
CA ASP A 181 45.14 7.48 -2.12
C ASP A 181 45.40 6.12 -2.76
N TYR A 182 44.34 5.38 -3.13
CA TYR A 182 44.46 4.14 -3.89
C TYR A 182 45.21 4.34 -5.22
N ILE A 183 44.82 5.36 -6.01
CA ILE A 183 45.50 5.67 -7.28
C ILE A 183 46.98 6.00 -7.02
N MET A 184 47.27 6.78 -5.98
CA MET A 184 48.63 7.18 -5.63
C MET A 184 49.50 5.97 -5.25
N ILE A 185 48.97 5.06 -4.44
CA ILE A 185 49.66 3.84 -4.00
C ILE A 185 49.93 2.91 -5.19
N GLU A 186 48.92 2.65 -6.03
CA GLU A 186 49.09 1.80 -7.21
C GLU A 186 50.04 2.42 -8.25
N ALA A 187 49.96 3.74 -8.46
CA ALA A 187 50.90 4.45 -9.32
C ALA A 187 52.34 4.40 -8.78
N ALA A 188 52.54 4.35 -7.46
CA ALA A 188 53.85 4.13 -6.86
C ALA A 188 54.32 2.68 -7.05
N HIS A 189 53.42 1.70 -6.88
CA HIS A 189 53.71 0.28 -7.09
C HIS A 189 54.17 0.00 -8.52
N LEU A 190 53.49 0.55 -9.52
CA LEU A 190 53.82 0.38 -10.94
C LEU A 190 55.30 0.70 -11.26
N LYS A 191 55.95 1.60 -10.51
CA LYS A 191 57.38 1.93 -10.70
C LYS A 191 58.31 0.72 -10.52
N LYS A 192 57.91 -0.29 -9.75
CA LYS A 192 58.68 -1.53 -9.53
C LYS A 192 58.68 -2.46 -10.75
N LEU A 193 57.74 -2.28 -11.68
CA LEU A 193 57.66 -3.11 -12.88
C LEU A 193 58.66 -2.63 -13.95
N PRO A 194 59.36 -3.54 -14.65
CA PRO A 194 60.38 -3.18 -15.65
C PRO A 194 59.86 -2.22 -16.73
N GLN A 195 58.62 -2.42 -17.17
CA GLN A 195 57.95 -1.62 -18.20
C GLN A 195 57.66 -0.17 -17.80
N TYR A 196 57.62 0.14 -16.49
CA TYR A 196 57.29 1.46 -15.96
C TYR A 196 58.44 2.08 -15.15
N ALA A 197 59.60 1.43 -15.05
CA ALA A 197 60.74 1.89 -14.24
C ALA A 197 61.18 3.33 -14.58
N ASN A 198 61.17 3.67 -15.87
CA ASN A 198 61.57 4.99 -16.39
C ASN A 198 60.38 5.95 -16.65
N SER A 199 59.16 5.54 -16.32
CA SER A 199 57.96 6.35 -16.54
C SER A 199 57.81 7.47 -15.50
N THR A 200 57.08 8.53 -15.84
CA THR A 200 56.72 9.59 -14.87
C THR A 200 55.56 9.14 -13.98
N PHE A 201 55.44 9.69 -12.77
CA PHE A 201 54.33 9.38 -11.86
C PHE A 201 52.96 9.69 -12.49
N ASN A 202 52.82 10.84 -13.17
CA ASN A 202 51.56 11.24 -13.81
C ASN A 202 51.12 10.27 -14.91
N LEU A 203 52.05 9.70 -15.67
CA LEU A 203 51.74 8.66 -16.66
C LEU A 203 51.20 7.40 -15.98
N ARG A 204 51.81 6.96 -14.88
CA ARG A 204 51.35 5.81 -14.10
C ARG A 204 49.98 6.05 -13.45
N ALA A 205 49.78 7.22 -12.85
CA ALA A 205 48.48 7.61 -12.27
C ALA A 205 47.38 7.67 -13.34
N LYS A 206 47.67 8.24 -14.52
CA LYS A 206 46.73 8.27 -15.64
C LYS A 206 46.37 6.87 -16.13
N PHE A 207 47.36 5.98 -16.22
CA PHE A 207 47.14 4.58 -16.56
C PHE A 207 46.19 3.90 -15.57
N ILE A 208 46.42 4.02 -14.25
CA ILE A 208 45.52 3.44 -13.23
C ILE A 208 44.09 3.99 -13.33
N ILE A 209 43.92 5.28 -13.62
CA ILE A 209 42.58 5.88 -13.80
C ILE A 209 41.88 5.32 -15.04
N GLU A 210 42.61 5.13 -16.14
CA GLU A 210 42.08 4.54 -17.37
C GLU A 210 41.74 3.05 -17.19
N ASP A 211 42.66 2.29 -16.58
CA ASP A 211 42.54 0.86 -16.30
C ASP A 211 41.37 0.55 -15.36
N SER A 212 41.17 1.37 -14.32
CA SER A 212 40.02 1.24 -13.41
C SER A 212 38.67 1.56 -14.06
N ARG A 213 38.59 2.09 -15.29
CA ARG A 213 37.32 2.44 -15.96
C ARG A 213 36.36 3.28 -15.10
N VAL A 214 36.90 4.04 -14.13
CA VAL A 214 36.11 4.78 -13.13
C VAL A 214 35.36 5.96 -13.73
N VAL A 215 35.90 6.58 -14.79
CA VAL A 215 35.27 7.73 -15.47
C VAL A 215 33.98 7.31 -16.20
N PRO A 216 33.96 6.23 -17.02
CA PRO A 216 32.72 5.63 -17.52
C PRO A 216 31.73 5.23 -16.43
N LEU A 217 32.22 4.64 -15.33
CA LEU A 217 31.39 4.23 -14.20
C LEU A 217 30.67 5.43 -13.55
N ILE A 218 31.39 6.52 -13.25
CA ILE A 218 30.80 7.75 -12.69
C ILE A 218 29.73 8.30 -13.63
N ARG A 219 29.95 8.22 -14.95
CA ARG A 219 28.96 8.68 -15.94
C ARG A 219 27.71 7.82 -15.88
N TRP A 220 27.88 6.50 -15.87
CA TRP A 220 26.77 5.57 -15.76
C TRP A 220 25.97 5.77 -14.46
N LEU A 221 26.65 5.90 -13.31
CA LEU A 221 26.01 6.16 -12.02
C LEU A 221 25.24 7.49 -12.02
N LYS A 222 25.81 8.52 -12.65
CA LYS A 222 25.14 9.82 -12.80
C LYS A 222 23.88 9.72 -13.68
N HIS A 223 23.91 8.94 -14.76
CA HIS A 223 22.73 8.69 -15.60
C HIS A 223 21.64 7.89 -14.88
N ASN A 224 21.99 7.09 -13.87
CA ASN A 224 21.04 6.40 -12.99
C ASN A 224 20.64 7.27 -11.76
N GLU A 225 20.69 8.59 -11.91
CA GLU A 225 20.18 9.59 -10.94
C GLU A 225 20.82 9.53 -9.54
N LEU A 226 22.05 8.98 -9.42
CA LEU A 226 22.75 8.99 -8.13
C LEU A 226 23.39 10.35 -7.84
N THR A 227 23.20 10.83 -6.62
CA THR A 227 23.83 12.06 -6.12
C THR A 227 25.34 11.87 -5.90
N ASN A 228 26.13 12.95 -6.02
CA ASN A 228 27.60 12.93 -5.78
C ASN A 228 28.04 12.18 -4.50
N PRO A 229 27.40 12.39 -3.33
CA PRO A 229 27.79 11.67 -2.11
C PRO A 229 27.59 10.15 -2.21
N ARG A 230 26.52 9.71 -2.89
CA ARG A 230 26.20 8.30 -3.10
C ARG A 230 27.19 7.65 -4.08
N ILE A 231 27.54 8.35 -5.17
CA ILE A 231 28.56 7.91 -6.12
C ILE A 231 29.91 7.76 -5.42
N ALA A 232 30.32 8.78 -4.66
CA ALA A 232 31.58 8.73 -3.90
C ALA A 232 31.62 7.55 -2.92
N LYS A 233 30.54 7.35 -2.15
CA LYS A 233 30.43 6.23 -1.21
C LYS A 233 30.57 4.89 -1.91
N LEU A 234 29.92 4.69 -3.06
CA LEU A 234 29.99 3.43 -3.80
C LEU A 234 31.40 3.13 -4.33
N ILE A 235 32.10 4.15 -4.85
CA ILE A 235 33.48 4.01 -5.33
C ILE A 235 34.42 3.70 -4.16
N LEU A 236 34.22 4.30 -2.99
CA LEU A 236 35.01 3.96 -1.81
C LEU A 236 34.74 2.52 -1.32
N MET A 237 33.49 2.05 -1.39
CA MET A 237 33.13 0.67 -1.05
C MET A 237 33.82 -0.38 -1.94
N SER A 238 34.19 -0.04 -3.18
CA SER A 238 34.88 -0.97 -4.07
C SER A 238 36.35 -1.18 -3.73
N ARG A 239 36.92 -0.38 -2.81
CA ARG A 239 38.34 -0.43 -2.41
C ARG A 239 39.30 -0.43 -3.61
N GLY A 240 38.97 0.34 -4.65
CA GLY A 240 39.76 0.44 -5.87
C GLY A 240 39.39 -0.54 -6.99
N LYS A 241 38.59 -1.57 -6.70
CA LYS A 241 38.08 -2.55 -7.70
C LYS A 241 36.72 -2.11 -8.25
N THR A 242 36.74 -1.07 -9.07
CA THR A 242 35.54 -0.54 -9.76
C THR A 242 34.81 -1.56 -10.62
N ASP A 243 35.50 -2.58 -11.14
CA ASP A 243 34.89 -3.68 -11.89
C ASP A 243 33.90 -4.51 -11.07
N SER A 244 34.10 -4.61 -9.75
CA SER A 244 33.14 -5.26 -8.85
C SER A 244 31.78 -4.56 -8.85
N ILE A 245 31.74 -3.24 -9.06
CA ILE A 245 30.48 -2.49 -9.16
C ILE A 245 29.74 -2.88 -10.46
N TRP A 246 30.46 -2.98 -11.58
CA TRP A 246 29.86 -3.40 -12.85
C TRP A 246 29.36 -4.84 -12.80
N SER A 247 30.20 -5.74 -12.27
CA SER A 247 29.86 -7.16 -12.15
C SER A 247 28.60 -7.35 -11.29
N PHE A 248 28.54 -6.66 -10.15
CA PHE A 248 27.36 -6.70 -9.28
C PHE A 248 26.13 -6.00 -9.92
N ALA A 249 26.32 -4.95 -10.72
CA ALA A 249 25.23 -4.34 -11.50
C ALA A 249 24.62 -5.32 -12.49
N GLU A 250 25.45 -6.06 -13.21
CA GLU A 250 24.99 -7.08 -14.16
C GLU A 250 24.28 -8.24 -13.45
N TRP A 251 24.79 -8.66 -12.29
CA TRP A 251 24.09 -9.64 -11.45
C TRP A 251 22.71 -9.13 -11.01
N LEU A 252 22.60 -7.90 -10.51
CA LEU A 252 21.29 -7.32 -10.15
C LEU A 252 20.33 -7.20 -11.35
N LYS A 253 20.85 -6.92 -12.54
CA LYS A 253 20.04 -6.91 -13.78
C LYS A 253 19.54 -8.31 -14.14
N SER A 254 20.33 -9.37 -13.91
CA SER A 254 19.89 -10.76 -14.12
C SER A 254 18.67 -11.11 -13.27
N LEU A 255 18.58 -10.52 -12.07
CA LEU A 255 17.45 -10.61 -11.15
C LEU A 255 16.28 -9.67 -11.48
N ARG A 256 16.36 -8.93 -12.59
CA ARG A 256 15.34 -7.96 -13.05
C ARG A 256 15.17 -6.76 -12.11
N VAL A 257 16.23 -6.36 -11.40
CA VAL A 257 16.25 -5.08 -10.68
C VAL A 257 16.23 -3.94 -11.70
N LYS A 258 15.32 -2.98 -11.52
CA LYS A 258 15.25 -1.82 -12.42
C LYS A 258 16.49 -0.93 -12.27
N GLY A 259 16.93 -0.32 -13.37
CA GLY A 259 18.11 0.56 -13.40
C GLY A 259 18.12 1.64 -12.31
N GLU A 260 16.99 2.29 -12.08
CA GLU A 260 16.80 3.33 -11.06
C GLU A 260 17.09 2.86 -9.61
N PHE A 261 16.93 1.56 -9.33
CA PHE A 261 17.14 0.99 -7.99
C PHE A 261 18.53 0.39 -7.80
N LEU A 262 19.30 0.15 -8.87
CA LEU A 262 20.61 -0.51 -8.80
C LEU A 262 21.52 0.19 -7.78
N GLY A 263 21.69 1.50 -7.90
CA GLY A 263 22.54 2.26 -6.99
C GLY A 263 22.05 2.26 -5.54
N VAL A 264 20.74 2.27 -5.32
CA VAL A 264 20.16 2.21 -3.97
C VAL A 264 20.39 0.85 -3.33
N VAL A 265 20.22 -0.23 -4.10
CA VAL A 265 20.48 -1.60 -3.64
C VAL A 265 21.94 -1.75 -3.24
N MET A 266 22.88 -1.37 -4.11
CA MET A 266 24.32 -1.48 -3.84
C MET A 266 24.76 -0.76 -2.56
N LEU A 267 24.16 0.40 -2.28
CA LEU A 267 24.52 1.19 -1.10
C LEU A 267 23.93 0.65 0.21
N ASN A 268 22.82 -0.09 0.12
CA ASN A 268 22.06 -0.55 1.28
C ASN A 268 22.15 -2.07 1.51
N ALA A 269 22.76 -2.82 0.59
CA ALA A 269 22.93 -4.27 0.69
C ALA A 269 24.07 -4.71 1.63
N GLY A 270 24.81 -3.76 2.21
CA GLY A 270 25.89 -4.02 3.16
C GLY A 270 27.24 -3.45 2.72
N GLN A 271 28.17 -3.31 3.66
CA GLN A 271 29.47 -2.66 3.39
C GLN A 271 30.39 -3.51 2.50
N ASN A 272 30.26 -4.85 2.56
CA ASN A 272 31.12 -5.79 1.83
C ASN A 272 30.42 -6.49 0.66
N ILE A 273 29.25 -5.98 0.22
CA ILE A 273 28.45 -6.67 -0.81
C ILE A 273 29.19 -6.81 -2.14
N LEU A 274 30.03 -5.83 -2.48
CA LEU A 274 30.81 -5.82 -3.72
C LEU A 274 31.95 -6.86 -3.73
N GLN A 275 32.28 -7.45 -2.58
CA GLN A 275 33.31 -8.48 -2.44
C GLN A 275 32.73 -9.89 -2.29
N ARG A 276 31.41 -10.04 -2.19
CA ARG A 276 30.76 -11.35 -2.05
C ARG A 276 30.80 -12.12 -3.36
N ASN A 277 30.87 -13.45 -3.25
CA ASN A 277 30.75 -14.33 -4.40
C ASN A 277 29.31 -14.30 -4.93
N HIS A 278 29.14 -14.22 -6.25
CA HIS A 278 27.82 -14.26 -6.88
C HIS A 278 27.14 -15.62 -6.73
N GLU A 279 27.91 -16.72 -6.63
CA GLU A 279 27.35 -18.07 -6.43
C GLU A 279 26.60 -18.17 -5.09
N GLU A 280 27.16 -17.63 -4.00
CA GLU A 280 26.49 -17.56 -2.69
C GLU A 280 25.19 -16.75 -2.75
N LEU A 281 25.19 -15.66 -3.51
CA LEU A 281 24.01 -14.81 -3.67
C LEU A 281 22.94 -15.51 -4.52
N ASP A 282 23.35 -16.25 -5.54
CA ASP A 282 22.46 -17.08 -6.35
C ASP A 282 21.83 -18.21 -5.51
N GLU A 283 22.58 -18.84 -4.59
CA GLU A 283 22.01 -19.81 -3.65
C GLU A 283 20.90 -19.22 -2.79
N ILE A 284 21.07 -17.99 -2.27
CA ILE A 284 20.03 -17.29 -1.50
C ILE A 284 18.79 -17.04 -2.37
N VAL A 285 18.99 -16.57 -3.61
CA VAL A 285 17.90 -16.31 -4.56
C VAL A 285 17.15 -17.61 -4.90
N LEU A 286 17.86 -18.68 -5.20
CA LEU A 286 17.29 -20.00 -5.51
C LEU A 286 16.54 -20.58 -4.31
N TYR A 287 17.05 -20.38 -3.10
CA TYR A 287 16.38 -20.82 -1.88
C TYR A 287 15.07 -20.05 -1.65
N LEU A 288 15.04 -18.74 -1.89
CA LEU A 288 13.80 -17.97 -1.80
C LEU A 288 12.80 -18.38 -2.90
N GLU A 289 13.30 -18.69 -4.10
CA GLU A 289 12.48 -19.18 -5.22
C GLU A 289 11.84 -20.54 -4.90
N SER A 290 12.62 -21.49 -4.35
CA SER A 290 12.12 -22.80 -3.94
C SER A 290 11.10 -22.72 -2.79
N ASN A 291 11.14 -21.65 -1.99
CA ASN A 291 10.16 -21.37 -0.94
C ASN A 291 8.98 -20.50 -1.39
N GLY A 292 8.83 -20.27 -2.70
CA GLY A 292 7.62 -19.67 -3.30
C GLY A 292 7.72 -18.19 -3.70
N VAL A 293 8.88 -17.54 -3.52
CA VAL A 293 9.11 -16.19 -4.06
C VAL A 293 9.33 -16.29 -5.56
N ARG A 294 8.38 -15.82 -6.36
CA ARG A 294 8.46 -15.94 -7.82
C ARG A 294 9.69 -15.22 -8.39
N LYS A 295 10.33 -15.79 -9.40
CA LYS A 295 11.53 -15.23 -10.05
C LYS A 295 11.32 -13.80 -10.57
N GLU A 296 10.14 -13.50 -11.11
CA GLU A 296 9.79 -12.16 -11.57
C GLU A 296 9.64 -11.12 -10.44
N TRP A 297 9.46 -11.56 -9.19
CA TRP A 297 9.35 -10.71 -8.02
C TRP A 297 10.69 -10.40 -7.37
N MET A 298 11.73 -11.20 -7.63
CA MET A 298 13.01 -11.12 -6.93
C MET A 298 13.64 -9.72 -7.03
N GLY A 299 13.66 -9.14 -8.23
CA GLY A 299 14.16 -7.78 -8.43
C GLY A 299 13.42 -6.73 -7.61
N TYR A 300 12.10 -6.88 -7.43
CA TYR A 300 11.31 -5.99 -6.57
C TYR A 300 11.64 -6.19 -5.08
N VAL A 301 11.70 -7.45 -4.63
CA VAL A 301 12.02 -7.82 -3.24
C VAL A 301 13.38 -7.25 -2.82
N ILE A 302 14.41 -7.50 -3.62
CA ILE A 302 15.78 -7.00 -3.37
C ILE A 302 15.83 -5.47 -3.42
N SER A 303 15.10 -4.83 -4.35
CA SER A 303 15.04 -3.36 -4.42
C SER A 303 14.49 -2.73 -3.14
N ARG A 304 13.54 -3.39 -2.47
CA ARG A 304 12.86 -2.90 -1.26
C ARG A 304 13.51 -3.36 0.03
N CYS A 305 14.25 -4.46 -0.01
CA CYS A 305 15.01 -5.00 1.11
C CYS A 305 16.42 -5.46 0.69
N PRO A 306 17.33 -4.51 0.35
CA PRO A 306 18.70 -4.85 -0.05
C PRO A 306 19.47 -5.60 1.04
N GLN A 307 19.14 -5.36 2.31
CA GLN A 307 19.77 -5.99 3.47
C GLN A 307 19.69 -7.52 3.45
N LEU A 308 18.73 -8.09 2.72
CA LEU A 308 18.61 -9.54 2.56
C LEU A 308 19.89 -10.15 1.96
N LEU A 309 20.59 -9.41 1.10
CA LEU A 309 21.86 -9.83 0.48
C LEU A 309 23.05 -9.76 1.43
N SER A 310 22.90 -9.14 2.60
CA SER A 310 23.95 -9.09 3.63
C SER A 310 24.03 -10.35 4.48
N PHE A 311 22.98 -11.17 4.47
CA PHE A 311 22.89 -12.38 5.29
C PHE A 311 23.56 -13.59 4.65
N SER A 312 23.95 -14.57 5.48
CA SER A 312 24.33 -15.90 5.03
C SER A 312 23.08 -16.71 4.63
N LEU A 313 23.28 -17.78 3.86
CA LEU A 313 22.20 -18.68 3.49
C LEU A 313 21.50 -19.30 4.71
N GLU A 314 22.27 -19.69 5.73
CA GLU A 314 21.75 -20.25 6.99
C GLU A 314 20.84 -19.27 7.75
N GLU A 315 21.23 -17.99 7.76
CA GLU A 315 20.49 -16.93 8.45
C GLU A 315 19.22 -16.55 7.66
N VAL A 316 19.23 -16.67 6.32
CA VAL A 316 18.01 -16.60 5.51
C VAL A 316 17.12 -17.81 5.77
N ASN A 317 17.69 -19.03 5.77
CA ASN A 317 16.96 -20.28 6.03
C ASN A 317 16.21 -20.21 7.35
N THR A 318 16.89 -19.85 8.44
CA THR A 318 16.26 -19.74 9.77
C THR A 318 15.08 -18.76 9.80
N ARG A 319 15.19 -17.63 9.10
CA ARG A 319 14.08 -16.65 8.99
C ARG A 319 12.93 -17.14 8.10
N VAL A 320 13.21 -17.92 7.07
CA VAL A 320 12.16 -18.55 6.25
C VAL A 320 11.44 -19.62 7.07
N GLN A 321 12.19 -20.51 7.72
CA GLN A 321 11.63 -21.56 8.57
C GLN A 321 10.79 -21.00 9.71
N PHE A 322 11.19 -19.89 10.32
CA PHE A 322 10.36 -19.20 11.32
C PHE A 322 8.90 -19.01 10.88
N TYR A 323 8.68 -18.63 9.61
CA TYR A 323 7.32 -18.47 9.08
C TYR A 323 6.70 -19.82 8.71
N LEU A 324 7.45 -20.72 8.06
CA LEU A 324 6.94 -22.03 7.64
C LEU A 324 6.55 -22.93 8.82
N ASP A 325 7.30 -22.90 9.92
CA ASP A 325 7.02 -23.62 11.18
C ASP A 325 5.74 -23.11 11.85
N MET A 326 5.34 -21.87 11.58
CA MET A 326 4.01 -21.35 11.95
C MET A 326 2.90 -21.79 11.00
N GLY A 327 3.15 -22.75 10.11
CA GLY A 327 2.14 -23.32 9.20
C GLY A 327 1.85 -22.45 7.97
N LEU A 328 2.73 -21.52 7.61
CA LEU A 328 2.63 -20.82 6.33
C LEU A 328 2.99 -21.77 5.19
N ASN A 329 2.15 -21.80 4.16
CA ASN A 329 2.54 -22.45 2.92
C ASN A 329 3.49 -21.54 2.11
N GLN A 330 4.26 -22.15 1.22
CA GLN A 330 5.25 -21.47 0.38
C GLN A 330 4.63 -20.36 -0.51
N LYS A 331 3.40 -20.53 -0.99
CA LYS A 331 2.75 -19.54 -1.87
C LYS A 331 2.36 -18.27 -1.10
N ASP A 332 1.80 -18.44 0.08
CA ASP A 332 1.43 -17.35 0.99
C ASP A 332 2.69 -16.66 1.50
N PHE A 333 3.74 -17.43 1.83
CA PHE A 333 5.05 -16.88 2.16
C PHE A 333 5.61 -16.02 1.02
N GLY A 334 5.64 -16.53 -0.21
CA GLY A 334 6.12 -15.79 -1.37
C GLY A 334 5.36 -14.47 -1.60
N THR A 335 4.03 -14.51 -1.44
CA THR A 335 3.17 -13.32 -1.55
C THR A 335 3.43 -12.32 -0.42
N MET A 336 3.58 -12.81 0.82
CA MET A 336 3.91 -12.00 1.99
C MET A 336 5.26 -11.27 1.81
N VAL A 337 6.29 -11.98 1.33
CA VAL A 337 7.61 -11.41 1.05
C VAL A 337 7.54 -10.40 -0.07
N PHE A 338 6.75 -10.64 -1.13
CA PHE A 338 6.54 -9.65 -2.19
C PHE A 338 5.87 -8.38 -1.66
N ASP A 339 4.81 -8.51 -0.86
CA ASP A 339 4.05 -7.37 -0.32
C ASP A 339 4.84 -6.56 0.72
N PHE A 340 5.67 -7.23 1.52
CA PHE A 340 6.50 -6.59 2.53
C PHE A 340 7.87 -7.26 2.73
N PRO A 341 8.84 -7.01 1.82
CA PRO A 341 10.17 -7.64 1.85
C PRO A 341 10.95 -7.45 3.16
N ARG A 342 10.67 -6.36 3.89
CA ARG A 342 11.32 -6.04 5.17
C ARG A 342 11.07 -7.08 6.26
N VAL A 343 10.06 -7.93 6.09
CA VAL A 343 9.69 -9.01 7.01
C VAL A 343 10.82 -10.02 7.24
N LEU A 344 11.79 -10.12 6.31
CA LEU A 344 12.97 -10.97 6.43
C LEU A 344 14.25 -10.21 6.78
N GLY A 345 14.37 -8.93 6.39
CA GLY A 345 15.67 -8.24 6.35
C GLY A 345 15.98 -7.30 7.50
N TYR A 346 14.97 -6.84 8.23
CA TYR A 346 15.10 -5.67 9.11
C TYR A 346 14.96 -5.98 10.59
N TYR A 347 14.48 -7.17 10.94
CA TYR A 347 14.21 -7.56 12.33
C TYR A 347 15.13 -8.69 12.72
N SER A 348 15.60 -8.68 13.97
CA SER A 348 16.30 -9.83 14.53
C SER A 348 15.31 -10.98 14.77
N LEU A 349 15.82 -12.22 14.82
CA LEU A 349 14.98 -13.38 15.16
C LEU A 349 14.34 -13.23 16.54
N GLU A 350 15.03 -12.59 17.50
CA GLU A 350 14.50 -12.30 18.83
C GLU A 350 13.29 -11.37 18.76
N GLU A 351 13.42 -10.22 18.05
CA GLU A 351 12.30 -9.28 17.85
C GLU A 351 11.10 -9.93 17.15
N MET A 352 11.38 -10.81 16.17
CA MET A 352 10.33 -11.55 15.47
C MET A 352 9.56 -12.47 16.42
N ASN A 353 10.29 -13.21 17.28
CA ASN A 353 9.71 -14.09 18.28
C ASN A 353 8.92 -13.32 19.34
N GLU A 354 9.44 -12.21 19.85
CA GLU A 354 8.73 -11.36 20.82
C GLU A 354 7.40 -10.86 20.26
N LYS A 355 7.37 -10.41 19.00
CA LYS A 355 6.14 -9.95 18.34
C LYS A 355 5.12 -11.08 18.18
N VAL A 356 5.57 -12.26 17.80
CA VAL A 356 4.69 -13.44 17.69
C VAL A 356 4.16 -13.85 19.06
N ASN A 357 5.01 -13.86 20.09
CA ASN A 357 4.62 -14.21 21.45
C ASN A 357 3.59 -13.22 22.01
N PHE A 358 3.78 -11.92 21.79
CA PHE A 358 2.80 -10.91 22.16
C PHE A 358 1.43 -11.15 21.48
N LEU A 359 1.41 -11.53 20.20
CA LEU A 359 0.15 -11.87 19.52
C LEU A 359 -0.49 -13.15 20.08
N LYS A 360 0.33 -14.15 20.45
CA LYS A 360 -0.13 -15.39 21.09
C LYS A 360 -0.75 -15.14 22.47
N GLU A 361 -0.34 -14.11 23.20
CA GLU A 361 -0.96 -13.73 24.47
C GLU A 361 -2.47 -13.51 24.34
N PHE A 362 -2.99 -13.08 23.19
CA PHE A 362 -4.44 -12.95 22.94
C PHE A 362 -5.17 -14.28 22.70
N GLY A 363 -4.48 -15.42 22.76
CA GLY A 363 -5.05 -16.75 22.57
C GLY A 363 -5.20 -17.16 21.11
N LEU A 364 -4.30 -16.65 20.26
CA LEU A 364 -4.10 -17.09 18.89
C LEU A 364 -3.18 -18.32 18.88
N GLN A 365 -3.50 -19.33 18.08
CA GLN A 365 -2.59 -20.45 17.84
C GLN A 365 -1.44 -20.01 16.93
N SER A 366 -0.31 -20.72 16.95
CA SER A 366 0.83 -20.42 16.07
C SER A 366 0.42 -20.36 14.59
N THR A 367 -0.47 -21.26 14.16
CA THR A 367 -1.02 -21.30 12.80
C THR A 367 -1.91 -20.12 12.46
N ASP A 368 -2.66 -19.59 13.44
CA ASP A 368 -3.46 -18.39 13.27
C ASP A 368 -2.57 -17.16 13.12
N VAL A 369 -1.51 -17.05 13.93
CA VAL A 369 -0.54 -15.95 13.83
C VAL A 369 0.20 -16.01 12.49
N GLY A 370 0.58 -17.21 12.02
CA GLY A 370 1.10 -17.39 10.68
C GLY A 370 0.16 -16.78 9.63
N ARG A 371 -1.08 -17.27 9.54
CA ARG A 371 -2.08 -16.75 8.58
C ARG A 371 -2.30 -15.24 8.70
N LEU A 372 -2.29 -14.72 9.92
CA LEU A 372 -2.42 -13.28 10.21
C LEU A 372 -1.27 -12.48 9.61
N LEU A 373 -0.02 -12.95 9.78
CA LEU A 373 1.17 -12.31 9.24
C LEU A 373 1.28 -12.44 7.72
N ALA A 374 0.85 -13.57 7.15
CA ALA A 374 0.74 -13.72 5.69
C ALA A 374 -0.21 -12.67 5.10
N PHE A 375 -1.38 -12.48 5.72
CA PHE A 375 -2.36 -11.51 5.26
C PHE A 375 -1.95 -10.06 5.53
N ARG A 376 -1.25 -9.78 6.64
CA ARG A 376 -0.84 -8.43 7.00
C ARG A 376 0.56 -8.37 7.62
N PRO A 377 1.63 -8.51 6.81
CA PRO A 377 3.00 -8.62 7.31
C PRO A 377 3.53 -7.35 7.98
N GLN A 378 2.93 -6.17 7.71
CA GLN A 378 3.35 -4.93 8.35
C GLN A 378 2.96 -4.85 9.84
N LEU A 379 2.26 -5.87 10.39
CA LEU A 379 2.21 -6.09 11.84
C LEU A 379 3.63 -6.25 12.42
N MET A 380 4.54 -6.92 11.69
CA MET A 380 5.94 -7.06 12.09
C MET A 380 6.69 -5.72 12.14
N ALA A 381 6.17 -4.67 11.50
CA ALA A 381 6.75 -3.33 11.55
C ALA A 381 6.27 -2.48 12.73
N CYS A 382 5.24 -2.93 13.45
CA CYS A 382 4.71 -2.22 14.59
C CYS A 382 5.63 -2.42 15.80
N SER A 383 5.77 -1.38 16.63
CA SER A 383 6.49 -1.45 17.90
C SER A 383 5.57 -2.01 18.99
N ILE A 384 6.07 -2.94 19.79
CA ILE A 384 5.32 -3.50 20.92
C ILE A 384 5.08 -2.39 21.95
N ASP A 385 6.12 -1.65 22.32
CA ASP A 385 6.06 -0.66 23.40
C ASP A 385 5.37 0.64 23.01
N GLU A 386 5.63 1.14 21.81
CA GLU A 386 5.11 2.46 21.40
C GLU A 386 3.71 2.36 20.78
N GLN A 387 3.34 1.20 20.23
CA GLN A 387 2.09 1.05 19.48
C GLN A 387 1.14 0.02 20.08
N TRP A 388 1.57 -1.23 20.27
CA TRP A 388 0.65 -2.28 20.72
C TRP A 388 0.27 -2.16 22.19
N LYS A 389 1.22 -1.98 23.11
CA LYS A 389 0.93 -1.83 24.55
C LYS A 389 -0.01 -0.65 24.84
N PRO A 390 0.19 0.57 24.32
CA PRO A 390 -0.73 1.68 24.53
C PRO A 390 -2.11 1.43 23.93
N LEU A 391 -2.17 0.85 22.73
CA LEU A 391 -3.44 0.50 22.08
C LEU A 391 -4.22 -0.51 22.91
N VAL A 392 -3.56 -1.59 23.35
CA VAL A 392 -4.18 -2.66 24.13
C VAL A 392 -4.67 -2.12 25.48
N LYS A 393 -3.87 -1.31 26.17
CA LYS A 393 -4.29 -0.63 27.41
C LYS A 393 -5.52 0.25 27.20
N TYR A 394 -5.56 1.01 26.11
CA TYR A 394 -6.70 1.86 25.76
C TYR A 394 -7.96 1.03 25.47
N LEU A 395 -7.84 -0.07 24.72
CA LEU A 395 -8.98 -0.94 24.41
C LEU A 395 -9.49 -1.70 25.65
N TYR A 396 -8.59 -2.10 26.57
CA TYR A 396 -9.00 -2.66 27.88
C TYR A 396 -9.77 -1.66 28.74
N TYR A 397 -9.39 -0.38 28.71
CA TYR A 397 -10.12 0.67 29.42
C TYR A 397 -11.59 0.81 28.93
N TYR A 398 -11.88 0.48 27.67
CA TYR A 398 -13.25 0.39 27.14
C TYR A 398 -13.89 -1.00 27.28
N GLY A 399 -13.37 -1.86 28.16
CA GLY A 399 -13.95 -3.16 28.48
C GLY A 399 -13.76 -4.23 27.41
N ILE A 400 -12.86 -4.04 26.44
CA ILE A 400 -12.59 -5.06 25.42
C ILE A 400 -11.76 -6.20 26.03
N THR A 401 -12.34 -7.39 26.07
CA THR A 401 -11.68 -8.59 26.60
C THR A 401 -10.59 -9.10 25.65
N ARG A 402 -9.75 -10.00 26.17
CA ARG A 402 -8.75 -10.75 25.39
C ARG A 402 -9.35 -11.41 24.14
N ASP A 403 -10.49 -12.07 24.28
CA ASP A 403 -11.20 -12.69 23.14
C ASP A 403 -11.71 -11.64 22.14
N GLY A 404 -12.10 -10.46 22.63
CA GLY A 404 -12.42 -9.30 21.80
C GLY A 404 -11.23 -8.84 20.96
N MET A 405 -10.03 -8.74 21.54
CA MET A 405 -8.79 -8.42 20.82
C MET A 405 -8.49 -9.45 19.73
N ARG A 406 -8.57 -10.75 20.07
CA ARG A 406 -8.40 -11.86 19.11
C ARG A 406 -9.37 -11.73 17.94
N ARG A 407 -10.65 -11.46 18.22
CA ARG A 407 -11.67 -11.24 17.19
C ARG A 407 -11.35 -10.04 16.31
N MET A 408 -10.89 -8.93 16.91
CA MET A 408 -10.49 -7.74 16.17
C MET A 408 -9.29 -8.01 15.24
N LEU A 409 -8.28 -8.73 15.71
CA LEU A 409 -7.13 -9.16 14.91
C LEU A 409 -7.58 -10.02 13.72
N ASN A 410 -8.44 -11.01 13.94
CA ASN A 410 -8.89 -11.91 12.87
C ASN A 410 -9.79 -11.21 11.83
N ILE A 411 -10.65 -10.28 12.25
CA ILE A 411 -11.55 -9.56 11.32
C ILE A 411 -10.83 -8.43 10.59
N LYS A 412 -10.02 -7.64 11.32
CA LYS A 412 -9.35 -6.45 10.76
C LYS A 412 -8.00 -6.19 11.44
N PRO A 413 -6.94 -6.92 11.04
CA PRO A 413 -5.60 -6.78 11.63
C PRO A 413 -5.05 -5.36 11.52
N MET A 414 -5.45 -4.63 10.47
CA MET A 414 -5.01 -3.26 10.21
C MET A 414 -5.29 -2.27 11.35
N VAL A 415 -6.24 -2.58 12.25
CA VAL A 415 -6.50 -1.77 13.44
C VAL A 415 -5.26 -1.68 14.34
N PHE A 416 -4.50 -2.77 14.46
CA PHE A 416 -3.28 -2.83 15.28
C PHE A 416 -2.07 -2.15 14.64
N CYS A 417 -2.19 -1.77 13.36
CA CYS A 417 -1.21 -0.95 12.64
C CYS A 417 -1.58 0.53 12.64
N ALA A 418 -2.74 0.91 13.18
CA ALA A 418 -3.19 2.30 13.20
C ALA A 418 -2.55 3.07 14.36
N ASP A 419 -2.39 4.37 14.19
CA ASP A 419 -1.93 5.27 15.23
C ASP A 419 -3.05 5.55 16.25
N LEU A 420 -2.80 5.25 17.52
CA LEU A 420 -3.78 5.39 18.59
C LEU A 420 -4.32 6.83 18.69
N GLN A 421 -3.42 7.80 18.82
CA GLN A 421 -3.76 9.20 19.14
C GLN A 421 -4.37 9.94 17.95
N ARG A 422 -3.88 9.70 16.75
CA ARG A 422 -4.33 10.37 15.53
C ARG A 422 -5.55 9.71 14.92
N THR A 423 -5.73 8.40 15.11
CA THR A 423 -6.72 7.64 14.34
C THR A 423 -7.84 7.06 15.20
N ILE A 424 -7.54 6.50 16.37
CA ILE A 424 -8.52 5.75 17.18
C ILE A 424 -9.18 6.65 18.22
N VAL A 425 -8.39 7.40 19.00
CA VAL A 425 -8.89 8.30 20.06
C VAL A 425 -9.92 9.33 19.52
N PRO A 426 -9.69 10.03 18.40
CA PRO A 426 -10.66 11.00 17.89
C PRO A 426 -12.00 10.38 17.48
N LYS A 427 -11.98 9.12 17.00
CA LYS A 427 -13.20 8.39 16.66
C LYS A 427 -13.98 8.00 17.91
N VAL A 428 -13.29 7.50 18.92
CA VAL A 428 -13.92 7.10 20.18
C VAL A 428 -14.52 8.32 20.89
N ARG A 429 -13.79 9.44 20.96
CA ARG A 429 -14.33 10.71 21.49
C ARG A 429 -15.58 11.15 20.74
N PHE A 430 -15.56 11.11 19.41
CA PHE A 430 -16.75 11.41 18.62
C PHE A 430 -17.95 10.49 18.97
N PHE A 431 -17.70 9.20 19.24
CA PHE A 431 -18.78 8.31 19.67
C PHE A 431 -19.31 8.65 21.07
N GLU A 432 -18.44 9.07 21.99
CA GLU A 432 -18.86 9.60 23.29
C GLU A 432 -19.69 10.88 23.13
N ASP A 433 -19.26 11.81 22.25
CA ASP A 433 -19.92 13.09 22.00
C ASP A 433 -21.34 12.93 21.42
N ILE A 434 -21.59 11.89 20.60
CA ILE A 434 -22.92 11.59 20.07
C ILE A 434 -23.78 10.74 21.03
N GLY A 435 -23.31 10.51 22.26
CA GLY A 435 -24.06 9.82 23.32
C GLY A 435 -23.96 8.30 23.34
N VAL A 436 -22.92 7.70 22.75
CA VAL A 436 -22.66 6.26 22.93
C VAL A 436 -22.09 6.02 24.34
N GLN A 437 -22.75 5.15 25.12
CA GLN A 437 -22.27 4.80 26.46
C GLN A 437 -20.91 4.09 26.39
N LYS A 438 -20.01 4.40 27.34
CA LYS A 438 -18.65 3.85 27.39
C LYS A 438 -18.62 2.32 27.34
N ASP A 439 -19.51 1.67 28.08
CA ASP A 439 -19.62 0.20 28.13
C ASP A 439 -20.10 -0.40 26.79
N ALA A 440 -20.83 0.37 25.99
CA ALA A 440 -21.29 -0.03 24.67
C ALA A 440 -20.21 0.18 23.59
N ILE A 441 -19.26 1.10 23.77
CA ILE A 441 -18.19 1.38 22.80
C ILE A 441 -17.33 0.14 22.59
N GLY A 442 -16.89 -0.52 23.66
CA GLY A 442 -16.06 -1.74 23.54
C GLY A 442 -16.75 -2.82 22.71
N ASN A 443 -18.01 -3.12 23.06
CA ASN A 443 -18.83 -4.10 22.34
C ASN A 443 -19.03 -3.72 20.86
N MET A 444 -19.27 -2.44 20.58
CA MET A 444 -19.41 -1.91 19.22
C MET A 444 -18.13 -2.12 18.40
N LEU A 445 -16.96 -1.79 18.95
CA LEU A 445 -15.67 -1.94 18.28
C LEU A 445 -15.32 -3.40 18.00
N VAL A 446 -15.62 -4.31 18.92
CA VAL A 446 -15.41 -5.76 18.75
C VAL A 446 -16.37 -6.35 17.71
N LYS A 447 -17.64 -5.89 17.69
CA LYS A 447 -18.65 -6.34 16.73
C LYS A 447 -18.30 -5.91 15.30
N PHE A 448 -17.81 -4.68 15.12
CA PHE A 448 -17.45 -4.15 13.80
C PHE A 448 -16.09 -3.43 13.79
N PRO A 449 -14.96 -4.18 13.87
CA PRO A 449 -13.61 -3.62 13.87
C PRO A 449 -13.26 -2.74 12.65
N PRO A 450 -13.78 -3.01 11.42
CA PRO A 450 -13.55 -2.14 10.26
C PRO A 450 -13.92 -0.68 10.49
N LEU A 451 -14.80 -0.37 11.45
CA LEU A 451 -15.18 0.98 11.84
C LEU A 451 -13.96 1.90 12.08
N LEU A 452 -12.92 1.36 12.72
CA LEU A 452 -11.71 2.12 13.05
C LEU A 452 -10.85 2.46 11.83
N THR A 453 -11.10 1.82 10.68
CA THR A 453 -10.40 2.08 9.42
C THR A 453 -11.09 3.13 8.54
N TYR A 454 -12.34 3.50 8.86
CA TYR A 454 -13.06 4.51 8.12
C TYR A 454 -12.61 5.93 8.46
N SER A 455 -12.74 6.85 7.51
CA SER A 455 -12.48 8.26 7.76
C SER A 455 -13.59 8.83 8.65
N LEU A 456 -13.20 9.50 9.73
CA LEU A 456 -14.13 10.16 10.64
C LEU A 456 -14.96 11.21 9.89
N ASP A 457 -14.30 12.10 9.15
CA ASP A 457 -14.97 13.23 8.51
C ASP A 457 -15.60 12.89 7.16
N LYS A 458 -15.03 11.97 6.39
CA LYS A 458 -15.55 11.63 5.04
C LYS A 458 -16.59 10.51 5.05
N LYS A 459 -16.67 9.71 6.11
CA LYS A 459 -17.54 8.53 6.16
C LYS A 459 -18.42 8.48 7.40
N ILE A 460 -17.83 8.54 8.59
CA ILE A 460 -18.59 8.36 9.85
C ILE A 460 -19.55 9.54 10.08
N LYS A 461 -19.04 10.77 10.18
CA LYS A 461 -19.86 11.97 10.42
C LYS A 461 -20.98 12.16 9.38
N PRO A 462 -20.74 12.04 8.06
CA PRO A 462 -21.80 12.17 7.06
C PRO A 462 -22.94 11.16 7.22
N VAL A 463 -22.62 9.91 7.61
CA VAL A 463 -23.66 8.90 7.84
C VAL A 463 -24.48 9.23 9.09
N VAL A 464 -23.83 9.67 10.18
CA VAL A 464 -24.53 10.12 11.39
C VAL A 464 -25.46 11.30 11.09
N ILE A 465 -24.98 12.32 10.37
CA ILE A 465 -25.78 13.47 9.94
C ILE A 465 -26.97 13.00 9.09
N PHE A 466 -26.76 12.08 8.16
CA PHE A 466 -27.84 11.52 7.34
C PHE A 466 -28.92 10.83 8.21
N LEU A 467 -28.52 10.04 9.21
CA LEU A 467 -29.45 9.35 10.09
C LEU A 467 -30.32 10.34 10.90
N MET A 468 -29.70 11.41 11.40
CA MET A 468 -30.42 12.44 12.17
C MET A 468 -31.34 13.28 11.30
N THR A 469 -30.90 13.67 10.09
CA THR A 469 -31.63 14.64 9.25
C THR A 469 -32.62 13.97 8.29
N LYS A 470 -32.14 13.01 7.49
CA LYS A 470 -32.94 12.39 6.42
C LYS A 470 -33.65 11.12 6.84
N ALA A 471 -33.10 10.37 7.80
CA ALA A 471 -33.72 9.14 8.29
C ALA A 471 -34.63 9.36 9.51
N GLY A 472 -34.61 10.57 10.09
CA GLY A 472 -35.53 10.98 11.16
C GLY A 472 -35.17 10.48 12.56
N VAL A 473 -33.96 9.95 12.77
CA VAL A 473 -33.52 9.45 14.09
C VAL A 473 -33.31 10.64 15.04
N ASN A 474 -33.91 10.59 16.22
CA ASN A 474 -33.72 11.63 17.22
C ASN A 474 -32.27 11.67 17.72
N GLU A 475 -31.80 12.87 18.06
CA GLU A 475 -30.46 13.07 18.62
C GLU A 475 -30.21 12.26 19.90
N LYS A 476 -31.24 12.05 20.73
CA LYS A 476 -31.14 11.24 21.95
C LYS A 476 -30.93 9.75 21.67
N ASP A 477 -31.41 9.27 20.51
CA ASP A 477 -31.39 7.86 20.14
C ASP A 477 -30.21 7.50 19.23
N ILE A 478 -29.49 8.50 18.69
CA ILE A 478 -28.42 8.25 17.72
C ILE A 478 -27.28 7.40 18.31
N GLY A 479 -26.87 7.67 19.55
CA GLY A 479 -25.87 6.86 20.25
C GLY A 479 -26.30 5.39 20.37
N LYS A 480 -27.56 5.14 20.73
CA LYS A 480 -28.15 3.80 20.80
C LYS A 480 -28.15 3.11 19.43
N VAL A 481 -28.56 3.82 18.37
CA VAL A 481 -28.58 3.30 16.99
C VAL A 481 -27.20 2.85 16.54
N ILE A 482 -26.19 3.69 16.75
CA ILE A 482 -24.81 3.41 16.34
C ILE A 482 -24.21 2.26 17.17
N ALA A 483 -24.48 2.20 18.47
CA ALA A 483 -24.03 1.10 19.33
C ALA A 483 -24.61 -0.25 18.91
N LEU A 484 -25.91 -0.30 18.60
CA LEU A 484 -26.60 -1.53 18.20
C LEU A 484 -26.26 -1.96 16.77
N GLY A 485 -26.05 -1.00 15.86
CA GLY A 485 -25.82 -1.22 14.43
C GLY A 485 -24.63 -0.47 13.85
N PRO A 486 -23.40 -0.66 14.34
CA PRO A 486 -22.23 0.06 13.86
C PRO A 486 -21.94 -0.15 12.37
N GLU A 487 -22.44 -1.24 11.80
CA GLU A 487 -22.28 -1.56 10.39
C GLU A 487 -23.01 -0.57 9.46
N LEU A 488 -23.99 0.19 9.98
CA LEU A 488 -24.64 1.27 9.23
C LEU A 488 -23.63 2.32 8.77
N LEU A 489 -22.60 2.59 9.59
CA LEU A 489 -21.53 3.54 9.27
C LEU A 489 -20.68 3.08 8.07
N GLY A 490 -20.75 1.80 7.68
CA GLY A 490 -20.12 1.29 6.47
C GLY A 490 -20.95 1.50 5.19
N CYS A 491 -22.26 1.71 5.31
CA CYS A 491 -23.16 1.78 4.15
C CYS A 491 -22.95 3.04 3.30
N HIS A 492 -23.24 2.94 2.00
CA HIS A 492 -23.28 4.10 1.10
C HIS A 492 -24.56 4.89 1.32
N ILE A 493 -24.44 6.20 1.55
CA ILE A 493 -25.60 7.06 1.83
C ILE A 493 -26.58 7.04 0.65
N VAL A 494 -26.10 7.39 -0.55
CA VAL A 494 -26.97 7.58 -1.73
C VAL A 494 -27.54 6.26 -2.25
N HIS A 495 -26.71 5.25 -2.45
CA HIS A 495 -27.13 4.02 -3.13
C HIS A 495 -27.74 2.96 -2.21
N LYS A 496 -27.64 3.14 -0.89
CA LYS A 496 -28.17 2.18 0.08
C LYS A 496 -29.12 2.87 1.05
N LEU A 497 -28.63 3.73 1.92
CA LEU A 497 -29.44 4.27 3.02
C LEU A 497 -30.62 5.13 2.51
N ASP A 498 -30.37 6.05 1.58
CA ASP A 498 -31.39 6.96 1.02
C ASP A 498 -32.48 6.21 0.24
N VAL A 499 -32.10 5.16 -0.49
CA VAL A 499 -33.06 4.28 -1.18
C VAL A 499 -34.00 3.60 -0.19
N HIS A 500 -33.47 3.11 0.94
CA HIS A 500 -34.27 2.46 1.97
C HIS A 500 -35.18 3.44 2.70
N VAL A 501 -34.68 4.62 3.05
CA VAL A 501 -35.50 5.68 3.66
C VAL A 501 -36.65 6.05 2.72
N LYS A 502 -36.37 6.34 1.44
CA LYS A 502 -37.40 6.64 0.44
C LYS A 502 -38.43 5.52 0.27
N TYR A 503 -37.98 4.26 0.32
CA TYR A 503 -38.87 3.11 0.27
C TYR A 503 -39.83 3.09 1.47
N PHE A 504 -39.37 3.28 2.70
CA PHE A 504 -40.27 3.28 3.86
C PHE A 504 -41.23 4.47 3.87
N LEU A 505 -40.76 5.66 3.43
CA LEU A 505 -41.62 6.83 3.27
C LEU A 505 -42.72 6.60 2.22
N SER A 506 -42.42 5.89 1.12
CA SER A 506 -43.42 5.57 0.10
C SER A 506 -44.47 4.55 0.54
N LEU A 507 -44.25 3.84 1.64
CA LEU A 507 -45.27 3.00 2.28
C LEU A 507 -46.29 3.81 3.11
N GLY A 508 -46.09 5.12 3.24
CA GLY A 508 -46.93 6.01 4.06
C GLY A 508 -46.46 6.16 5.52
N ILE A 509 -45.26 5.67 5.86
CA ILE A 509 -44.67 5.84 7.20
C ILE A 509 -44.14 7.27 7.30
N ARG A 510 -44.51 7.99 8.37
CA ARG A 510 -44.02 9.35 8.60
C ARG A 510 -42.55 9.32 9.02
N LEU A 511 -41.80 10.37 8.68
CA LEU A 511 -40.34 10.44 8.96
C LEU A 511 -40.01 10.22 10.44
N ARG A 512 -40.79 10.79 11.36
CA ARG A 512 -40.61 10.60 12.81
C ARG A 512 -40.82 9.15 13.24
N GLN A 513 -41.88 8.50 12.75
CA GLN A 513 -42.15 7.08 13.04
C GLN A 513 -41.03 6.20 12.48
N LEU A 514 -40.55 6.50 11.27
CA LEU A 514 -39.40 5.78 10.70
C LEU A 514 -38.15 5.94 11.56
N GLY A 515 -37.89 7.12 12.10
CA GLY A 515 -36.81 7.37 13.06
C GLY A 515 -36.89 6.49 14.30
N GLU A 516 -38.08 6.39 14.91
CA GLU A 516 -38.36 5.51 16.05
C GLU A 516 -38.17 4.03 15.69
N MET A 517 -38.65 3.61 14.51
CA MET A 517 -38.43 2.25 14.00
C MET A 517 -36.94 1.92 13.82
N ILE A 518 -36.15 2.88 13.34
CA ILE A 518 -34.68 2.72 13.18
C ILE A 518 -34.00 2.69 14.56
N ALA A 519 -34.46 3.51 15.52
CA ALA A 519 -33.97 3.50 16.90
C ALA A 519 -34.14 2.14 17.59
N ASP A 520 -35.27 1.48 17.33
CA ASP A 520 -35.57 0.15 17.87
C ASP A 520 -34.88 -0.98 17.11
N PHE A 521 -34.73 -0.84 15.80
CA PHE A 521 -34.10 -1.84 14.95
C PHE A 521 -33.23 -1.24 13.85
N PRO A 522 -31.98 -0.82 14.15
CA PRO A 522 -31.09 -0.16 13.20
C PRO A 522 -30.81 -0.97 11.92
N MET A 523 -30.84 -2.31 12.01
CA MET A 523 -30.61 -3.20 10.88
C MET A 523 -31.69 -3.12 9.79
N LEU A 524 -32.82 -2.46 10.07
CA LEU A 524 -33.89 -2.20 9.11
C LEU A 524 -33.36 -1.63 7.78
N LEU A 525 -32.41 -0.70 7.82
CA LEU A 525 -31.85 -0.03 6.62
C LEU A 525 -30.82 -0.88 5.85
N ARG A 526 -30.46 -2.07 6.34
CA ARG A 526 -29.49 -2.95 5.68
C ARG A 526 -30.14 -3.97 4.75
N TYR A 527 -31.34 -4.44 5.05
CA TYR A 527 -32.06 -5.40 4.22
C TYR A 527 -32.33 -4.82 2.84
N SER A 528 -32.20 -5.61 1.76
CA SER A 528 -32.51 -5.14 0.41
C SER A 528 -34.03 -4.94 0.24
N THR A 529 -34.42 -3.96 -0.57
CA THR A 529 -35.83 -3.63 -0.84
C THR A 529 -36.57 -4.83 -1.46
N ASN A 530 -35.86 -5.62 -2.26
CA ASN A 530 -36.37 -6.85 -2.87
C ASN A 530 -36.79 -7.92 -1.84
N VAL A 531 -36.15 -7.93 -0.67
CA VAL A 531 -36.50 -8.87 0.43
C VAL A 531 -37.59 -8.27 1.33
N LEU A 532 -37.59 -6.95 1.52
CA LEU A 532 -38.58 -6.26 2.35
C LEU A 532 -39.97 -6.22 1.69
N ARG A 533 -40.01 -5.99 0.37
CA ARG A 533 -41.26 -5.78 -0.37
C ARG A 533 -42.21 -6.99 -0.34
N PRO A 534 -41.78 -8.24 -0.58
CA PRO A 534 -42.66 -9.40 -0.46
C PRO A 534 -43.23 -9.58 0.96
N LYS A 535 -42.43 -9.33 2.00
CA LYS A 535 -42.87 -9.42 3.40
C LYS A 535 -43.94 -8.37 3.72
N TYR A 536 -43.73 -7.14 3.26
CA TYR A 536 -44.72 -6.07 3.41
C TYR A 536 -46.02 -6.38 2.65
N ILE A 537 -45.92 -6.87 1.41
CA ILE A 537 -47.08 -7.27 0.61
C ILE A 537 -47.86 -8.38 1.32
N TYR A 538 -47.18 -9.39 1.85
CA TYR A 538 -47.82 -10.47 2.60
C TYR A 538 -48.57 -9.94 3.83
N LEU A 539 -47.96 -9.05 4.60
CA LEU A 539 -48.58 -8.44 5.78
C LEU A 539 -49.88 -7.69 5.42
N ARG A 540 -49.86 -6.89 4.36
CA ARG A 540 -50.99 -6.03 3.98
C ARG A 540 -52.07 -6.77 3.20
N ARG A 541 -51.70 -7.65 2.26
CA ARG A 541 -52.64 -8.32 1.34
C ARG A 541 -53.10 -9.68 1.82
N THR A 542 -52.23 -10.45 2.47
CA THR A 542 -52.54 -11.83 2.88
C THR A 542 -52.91 -11.92 4.35
N MET A 543 -52.17 -11.26 5.24
CA MET A 543 -52.52 -11.21 6.66
C MET A 543 -53.56 -10.12 6.99
N VAL A 544 -53.83 -9.21 6.05
CA VAL A 544 -54.79 -8.10 6.17
C VAL A 544 -54.56 -7.27 7.46
N ARG A 545 -53.29 -7.01 7.79
CA ARG A 545 -52.91 -6.24 8.99
C ARG A 545 -52.71 -4.76 8.70
N PRO A 546 -53.00 -3.85 9.65
CA PRO A 546 -52.73 -2.42 9.50
C PRO A 546 -51.22 -2.15 9.38
N LEU A 547 -50.85 -1.01 8.78
CA LEU A 547 -49.44 -0.56 8.74
C LEU A 547 -48.88 -0.33 10.16
N GLN A 548 -49.75 0.03 11.10
CA GLN A 548 -49.40 0.29 12.49
C GLN A 548 -48.70 -0.90 13.16
N ASP A 549 -49.14 -2.13 12.88
CA ASP A 549 -48.50 -3.35 13.41
C ASP A 549 -47.02 -3.46 13.00
N LEU A 550 -46.67 -2.97 11.80
CA LEU A 550 -45.29 -2.95 11.32
C LEU A 550 -44.47 -1.87 12.02
N ILE A 551 -45.08 -0.72 12.32
CA ILE A 551 -44.41 0.39 13.02
C ILE A 551 -44.11 -0.02 14.47
N GLU A 552 -45.05 -0.69 15.14
CA GLU A 552 -44.89 -1.19 16.51
C GLU A 552 -43.94 -2.40 16.62
N PHE A 553 -43.78 -3.16 15.54
CA PHE A 553 -42.86 -4.29 15.48
C PHE A 553 -42.05 -4.32 14.17
N PRO A 554 -41.06 -3.43 13.99
CA PRO A 554 -40.26 -3.35 12.76
C PRO A 554 -39.46 -4.62 12.48
N ARG A 555 -39.14 -5.36 13.55
CA ARG A 555 -38.44 -6.65 13.51
C ARG A 555 -39.21 -7.71 12.71
N PHE A 556 -40.51 -7.53 12.44
CA PHE A 556 -41.28 -8.34 11.49
C PHE A 556 -40.49 -8.60 10.20
N LEU A 557 -39.85 -7.56 9.65
CA LEU A 557 -39.12 -7.62 8.39
C LEU A 557 -37.82 -8.45 8.45
N SER A 558 -37.35 -8.80 9.65
CA SER A 558 -36.15 -9.63 9.84
C SER A 558 -36.43 -11.13 9.70
N TYR A 559 -37.66 -11.59 9.97
CA TYR A 559 -38.00 -13.01 9.94
C TYR A 559 -38.15 -13.56 8.52
N SER A 560 -37.88 -14.85 8.34
CA SER A 560 -38.07 -15.53 7.05
C SER A 560 -39.54 -15.55 6.67
N LEU A 561 -39.85 -15.16 5.42
CA LEU A 561 -41.21 -15.16 4.91
C LEU A 561 -41.77 -16.58 4.83
N GLU A 562 -41.07 -17.45 4.09
CA GLU A 562 -41.47 -18.85 3.87
C GLU A 562 -41.23 -19.73 5.10
N GLY A 563 -40.14 -19.50 5.83
CA GLY A 563 -39.75 -20.37 6.94
C GLY A 563 -40.44 -20.06 8.27
N ARG A 564 -40.94 -18.84 8.49
CA ARG A 564 -41.51 -18.47 9.81
C ARG A 564 -42.80 -17.66 9.73
N ILE A 565 -42.88 -16.63 8.88
CA ILE A 565 -44.07 -15.78 8.82
C ILE A 565 -45.27 -16.55 8.26
N ILE A 566 -45.13 -17.19 7.10
CA ILE A 566 -46.21 -17.92 6.44
C ILE A 566 -46.70 -19.12 7.28
N PRO A 567 -45.83 -20.03 7.78
CA PRO A 567 -46.28 -21.20 8.52
C PRO A 567 -47.03 -20.83 9.80
N ARG A 568 -46.50 -19.87 10.57
CA ARG A 568 -47.17 -19.42 11.80
C ARG A 568 -48.47 -18.70 11.51
N HIS A 569 -48.56 -17.95 10.40
CA HIS A 569 -49.81 -17.29 10.02
C HIS A 569 -50.89 -18.32 9.69
N LYS A 570 -50.55 -19.36 8.91
CA LYS A 570 -51.48 -20.44 8.57
C LYS A 570 -52.03 -21.15 9.80
N ILE A 571 -51.17 -21.53 10.73
CA ILE A 571 -51.59 -22.17 11.99
C ILE A 571 -52.56 -21.28 12.77
N LEU A 572 -52.28 -19.97 12.86
CA LEU A 572 -53.17 -19.04 13.56
C LEU A 572 -54.53 -18.90 12.86
N VAL A 573 -54.56 -18.86 11.52
CA VAL A 573 -55.81 -18.78 10.74
C VAL A 573 -56.63 -20.06 10.88
N GLU A 574 -56.00 -21.23 10.74
CA GLU A 574 -56.64 -22.55 10.88
C GLU A 574 -57.29 -22.72 12.27
N ASN A 575 -56.66 -22.16 13.30
CA ASN A 575 -57.17 -22.23 14.67
C ASN A 575 -57.98 -20.98 15.07
N GLN A 576 -58.27 -20.05 14.14
CA GLN A 576 -59.02 -18.82 14.39
C GLN A 576 -58.46 -18.02 15.59
N ILE A 577 -57.14 -17.87 15.66
CA ILE A 577 -56.46 -17.14 16.75
C ILE A 577 -55.94 -15.82 16.20
N ASN A 578 -56.34 -14.72 16.83
CA ASN A 578 -55.77 -13.40 16.56
C ASN A 578 -54.79 -13.03 17.68
N MET A 579 -53.56 -12.62 17.32
CA MET A 579 -52.57 -12.13 18.28
C MET A 579 -51.63 -11.11 17.63
N LYS A 580 -50.99 -10.26 18.46
CA LYS A 580 -50.01 -9.25 18.02
C LYS A 580 -48.80 -9.94 17.36
N LEU A 581 -48.23 -9.31 16.32
CA LEU A 581 -47.10 -9.86 15.53
C LEU A 581 -45.88 -10.23 16.40
N ARG A 582 -45.65 -9.45 17.47
CA ARG A 582 -44.56 -9.70 18.43
C ARG A 582 -44.68 -11.08 19.06
N TYR A 583 -45.86 -11.45 19.56
CA TYR A 583 -46.10 -12.76 20.19
C TYR A 583 -46.05 -13.90 19.17
N MET A 584 -46.54 -13.64 17.96
CA MET A 584 -46.51 -14.60 16.86
C MET A 584 -45.08 -14.96 16.42
N LEU A 585 -44.15 -14.00 16.35
CA LEU A 585 -42.87 -14.19 15.65
C LEU A 585 -41.62 -14.16 16.55
N ALA A 586 -41.69 -13.55 17.73
CA ALA A 586 -40.51 -13.39 18.58
C ALA A 586 -40.12 -14.67 19.34
N CYS A 587 -41.10 -15.51 19.68
CA CYS A 587 -40.91 -16.74 20.46
C CYS A 587 -40.32 -17.90 19.62
N THR A 588 -39.79 -18.90 20.31
CA THR A 588 -39.33 -20.17 19.71
C THR A 588 -40.49 -20.97 19.12
N ASP A 589 -40.20 -22.01 18.32
CA ASP A 589 -41.25 -22.82 17.70
C ASP A 589 -42.00 -23.64 18.77
N GLU A 590 -41.30 -24.12 19.81
CA GLU A 590 -41.87 -24.83 20.95
C GLU A 590 -42.79 -23.94 21.78
N GLU A 591 -42.36 -22.72 22.11
CA GLU A 591 -43.15 -21.74 22.85
C GLU A 591 -44.39 -21.32 22.06
N PHE A 592 -44.23 -21.05 20.75
CA PHE A 592 -45.34 -20.73 19.86
C PHE A 592 -46.39 -21.85 19.87
N ASN A 593 -45.96 -23.10 19.67
CA ASN A 593 -46.85 -24.26 19.67
C ASN A 593 -47.54 -24.47 21.02
N ARG A 594 -46.82 -24.26 22.13
CA ARG A 594 -47.38 -24.35 23.49
C ARG A 594 -48.44 -23.28 23.72
N MET A 595 -48.18 -22.05 23.29
CA MET A 595 -49.11 -20.93 23.40
C MET A 595 -50.39 -21.19 22.60
N VAL A 596 -50.25 -21.63 21.34
CA VAL A 596 -51.39 -21.98 20.48
C VAL A 596 -52.21 -23.12 21.09
N LYS A 597 -51.56 -24.22 21.52
CA LYS A 597 -52.25 -25.33 22.21
C LYS A 597 -52.96 -24.89 23.49
N GLY A 598 -52.34 -23.99 24.26
CA GLY A 598 -52.93 -23.41 25.47
C GLY A 598 -54.20 -22.60 25.18
N ILE A 599 -54.18 -21.79 24.12
CA ILE A 599 -55.35 -21.01 23.66
C ILE A 599 -56.47 -21.94 23.21
N ILE A 600 -56.16 -22.96 22.40
CA ILE A 600 -57.13 -23.96 21.93
C ILE A 600 -57.77 -24.71 23.11
N ARG A 601 -56.97 -25.16 24.08
CA ARG A 601 -57.47 -25.83 25.30
C ARG A 601 -58.36 -24.92 26.15
N LYS A 602 -58.01 -23.64 26.30
CA LYS A 602 -58.84 -22.67 27.01
C LYS A 602 -60.17 -22.45 26.30
N ARG A 603 -60.16 -22.32 24.97
CA ARG A 603 -61.37 -22.21 24.15
C ARG A 603 -62.27 -23.43 24.31
N HIS A 604 -61.72 -24.65 24.18
CA HIS A 604 -62.49 -25.87 24.39
C HIS A 604 -63.09 -26.00 25.79
N ARG A 605 -62.35 -25.61 26.85
CA ARG A 605 -62.90 -25.60 28.22
C ARG A 605 -64.05 -24.61 28.39
N PHE A 606 -63.96 -23.46 27.72
CA PHE A 606 -65.02 -22.46 27.73
C PHE A 606 -66.26 -22.95 26.96
N GLU A 607 -66.06 -23.55 25.78
CA GLU A 607 -67.13 -24.13 24.95
C GLU A 607 -67.79 -25.37 25.58
N SER A 608 -67.06 -26.14 26.39
CA SER A 608 -67.61 -27.34 27.07
C SER A 608 -68.37 -27.05 28.37
N GLY A 609 -68.48 -25.79 28.81
CA GLY A 609 -69.33 -25.38 29.94
C GLY A 609 -68.95 -25.94 31.32
N VAL A 610 -67.72 -26.44 31.50
CA VAL A 610 -67.28 -27.04 32.78
C VAL A 610 -66.72 -25.94 33.70
N THR A 611 -67.55 -25.44 34.61
CA THR A 611 -67.10 -24.71 35.80
C THR A 611 -66.72 -25.72 36.88
N ASN A 612 -65.46 -26.17 36.89
CA ASN A 612 -64.92 -26.82 38.08
C ASN A 612 -64.32 -25.75 38.97
N ASP A 613 -65.08 -25.40 40.01
CA ASP A 613 -64.56 -24.87 41.26
C ASP A 613 -63.71 -25.98 41.88
N ASP A 614 -62.38 -25.87 41.77
CA ASP A 614 -61.45 -26.66 42.57
C ASP A 614 -60.12 -25.90 42.67
N THR A 615 -60.01 -25.17 43.77
CA THR A 615 -58.74 -24.72 44.35
C THR A 615 -57.89 -25.93 44.73
N SER A 616 -56.91 -26.27 43.90
CA SER A 616 -55.71 -26.97 44.36
C SER A 616 -54.50 -26.60 43.50
N HIS A 617 -53.57 -25.86 44.10
CA HIS A 617 -52.25 -25.56 43.56
C HIS A 617 -51.48 -26.84 43.18
N PRO A 618 -50.64 -26.75 42.14
CA PRO A 618 -49.28 -27.26 42.27
C PRO A 618 -48.27 -26.13 42.02
N GLN A 619 -47.45 -25.87 43.04
CA GLN A 619 -46.20 -25.13 42.89
C GLN A 619 -45.21 -25.96 42.07
N SER A 620 -44.65 -25.38 41.01
CA SER A 620 -43.19 -25.29 40.81
C SER A 620 -42.86 -24.50 39.54
N ASP A 621 -42.31 -23.31 39.77
CA ASP A 621 -41.19 -22.67 39.06
C ASP A 621 -41.28 -22.42 37.55
N THR A 622 -41.75 -21.22 37.20
CA THR A 622 -41.05 -20.38 36.21
C THR A 622 -41.29 -18.90 36.54
N GLN A 623 -40.35 -18.27 37.26
CA GLN A 623 -40.37 -16.83 37.48
C GLN A 623 -40.07 -16.08 36.18
N GLY A 624 -40.99 -15.18 35.80
CA GLY A 624 -40.78 -14.15 34.78
C GLY A 624 -41.94 -14.04 33.81
N PHE A 625 -42.73 -12.97 33.95
CA PHE A 625 -43.89 -12.54 33.13
C PHE A 625 -45.28 -13.03 33.57
N GLU A 626 -45.59 -12.91 34.85
CA GLU A 626 -46.94 -12.49 35.26
C GLU A 626 -46.99 -10.96 35.29
N HIS A 627 -47.33 -10.34 34.15
CA HIS A 627 -48.18 -9.15 34.12
C HIS A 627 -48.54 -8.80 32.67
N VAL A 628 -49.85 -8.69 32.43
CA VAL A 628 -50.54 -8.10 31.27
C VAL A 628 -50.67 -8.97 30.00
N VAL A 629 -51.46 -10.02 30.10
CA VAL A 629 -52.48 -10.28 29.07
C VAL A 629 -53.82 -10.16 29.78
N THR A 630 -54.36 -8.95 29.82
CA THR A 630 -55.74 -8.76 30.26
C THR A 630 -56.67 -9.44 29.27
N THR A 631 -57.71 -10.09 29.79
CA THR A 631 -58.75 -10.79 29.03
C THR A 631 -59.53 -9.89 28.06
N GLU A 632 -59.33 -8.57 28.12
CA GLU A 632 -59.92 -7.57 27.23
C GLU A 632 -59.24 -7.50 25.85
N ASP A 633 -57.98 -7.93 25.70
CA ASP A 633 -57.25 -7.90 24.41
C ASP A 633 -57.64 -9.07 23.46
N ILE A 634 -58.54 -9.98 23.88
CA ILE A 634 -58.80 -11.27 23.21
C ILE A 634 -60.17 -11.34 22.51
N ASN A 635 -61.13 -10.46 22.79
CA ASN A 635 -62.45 -10.51 22.14
C ASN A 635 -62.80 -9.19 21.44
N ALA A 636 -62.65 -9.18 20.11
CA ALA A 636 -63.38 -8.28 19.23
C ALA A 636 -64.30 -9.14 18.34
N ASP A 637 -65.60 -9.09 18.66
CA ASP A 637 -66.79 -9.56 17.94
C ASP A 637 -66.65 -10.67 16.89
N VAL A 638 -67.06 -11.87 17.30
CA VAL A 638 -67.40 -13.02 16.43
C VAL A 638 -68.40 -12.61 15.32
N THR A 639 -69.29 -11.66 15.61
CA THR A 639 -70.29 -11.09 14.68
C THR A 639 -69.67 -10.28 13.54
N THR A 640 -68.58 -9.55 13.80
CA THR A 640 -67.87 -8.74 12.79
C THR A 640 -67.05 -9.63 11.86
N LEU A 641 -66.51 -10.73 12.39
CA LEU A 641 -65.82 -11.76 11.61
C LEU A 641 -66.79 -12.58 10.74
N GLN A 642 -67.98 -12.93 11.23
CA GLN A 642 -69.01 -13.62 10.43
C GLN A 642 -69.50 -12.78 9.25
N LEU A 643 -69.62 -11.46 9.42
CA LEU A 643 -69.96 -10.51 8.35
C LEU A 643 -68.79 -10.31 7.35
N PHE A 644 -67.55 -10.51 7.80
CA PHE A 644 -66.34 -10.41 6.96
C PHE A 644 -66.13 -11.69 6.11
N PHE A 645 -66.41 -12.87 6.68
CA PHE A 645 -66.33 -14.15 5.97
C PHE A 645 -67.45 -14.30 4.93
N THR A 646 -68.68 -13.89 5.23
CA THR A 646 -69.77 -13.87 4.21
C THR A 646 -69.48 -12.90 3.07
N LYS A 647 -68.84 -11.74 3.34
CA LYS A 647 -68.40 -10.82 2.27
C LYS A 647 -67.24 -11.37 1.44
N MET A 648 -66.36 -12.18 2.02
CA MET A 648 -65.27 -12.87 1.31
C MET A 648 -65.75 -14.05 0.47
N GLU A 649 -66.76 -14.81 0.93
CA GLU A 649 -67.42 -15.85 0.13
C GLU A 649 -68.13 -15.25 -1.09
N VAL A 650 -68.87 -14.16 -0.93
CA VAL A 650 -69.51 -13.45 -2.06
C VAL A 650 -68.47 -12.90 -3.06
N LEU A 651 -67.30 -12.46 -2.57
CA LEU A 651 -66.21 -12.00 -3.43
C LEU A 651 -65.53 -13.16 -4.17
N ASN A 652 -65.37 -14.31 -3.51
CA ASN A 652 -64.86 -15.53 -4.14
C ASN A 652 -65.86 -16.10 -5.14
N ASP A 653 -67.16 -16.03 -4.89
CA ASP A 653 -68.21 -16.44 -5.83
C ASP A 653 -68.24 -15.54 -7.07
N LEU A 654 -68.02 -14.23 -6.92
CA LEU A 654 -67.87 -13.27 -8.03
C LEU A 654 -66.59 -13.49 -8.86
N ILE A 655 -65.51 -13.96 -8.22
CA ILE A 655 -64.25 -14.31 -8.89
C ILE A 655 -64.37 -15.66 -9.60
N THR A 656 -65.05 -16.64 -8.98
CA THR A 656 -65.26 -17.99 -9.52
C THR A 656 -66.30 -17.99 -10.65
N ALA A 657 -67.27 -17.07 -10.62
CA ALA A 657 -68.24 -16.87 -11.70
C ALA A 657 -67.70 -16.09 -12.92
N GLY A 658 -66.41 -15.70 -12.94
CA GLY A 658 -65.77 -15.05 -14.09
C GLY A 658 -66.20 -13.61 -14.39
N ILE A 659 -67.10 -13.03 -13.58
CA ILE A 659 -67.69 -11.70 -13.81
C ILE A 659 -66.62 -10.59 -13.71
N VAL A 660 -65.66 -10.73 -12.79
CA VAL A 660 -64.55 -9.77 -12.61
C VAL A 660 -63.58 -9.81 -13.79
N GLN A 661 -63.31 -10.99 -14.35
CA GLN A 661 -62.41 -11.16 -15.49
C GLN A 661 -63.04 -10.60 -16.78
N GLN A 662 -64.36 -10.76 -16.94
CA GLN A 662 -65.10 -10.24 -18.09
C GLN A 662 -65.21 -8.71 -18.05
N HIS A 663 -65.49 -8.11 -16.88
CA HIS A 663 -65.46 -6.65 -16.70
C HIS A 663 -64.05 -6.06 -16.80
N PHE A 664 -63.02 -6.77 -16.34
CA PHE A 664 -61.63 -6.33 -16.49
C PHE A 664 -61.20 -6.33 -17.96
N ASN A 665 -61.58 -7.35 -18.74
CA ASN A 665 -61.30 -7.41 -20.17
C ASN A 665 -62.08 -6.34 -20.97
N GLU A 666 -63.35 -6.08 -20.64
CA GLU A 666 -64.12 -4.97 -21.24
C GLU A 666 -63.55 -3.58 -20.87
N LEU A 667 -62.98 -3.43 -19.66
CA LEU A 667 -62.30 -2.20 -19.22
C LEU A 667 -60.93 -2.03 -19.88
N VAL A 668 -60.22 -3.11 -20.17
CA VAL A 668 -58.94 -3.09 -20.89
C VAL A 668 -59.17 -2.75 -22.36
N GLU A 669 -60.16 -3.34 -23.03
CA GLU A 669 -60.54 -2.97 -24.40
C GLU A 669 -61.02 -1.52 -24.52
N LYS A 670 -61.85 -1.04 -23.58
CA LYS A 670 -62.28 0.38 -23.56
C LYS A 670 -61.12 1.34 -23.31
N LYS A 671 -60.11 0.94 -22.54
CA LYS A 671 -58.94 1.77 -22.23
C LYS A 671 -57.92 1.77 -23.37
N GLU A 672 -57.78 0.68 -24.11
CA GLU A 672 -56.98 0.63 -25.35
C GLU A 672 -57.61 1.46 -26.47
N LEU A 673 -58.94 1.43 -26.63
CA LEU A 673 -59.66 2.30 -27.57
C LEU A 673 -59.56 3.79 -27.20
N LEU A 674 -59.55 4.13 -25.90
CA LEU A 674 -59.33 5.49 -25.40
C LEU A 674 -57.87 5.97 -25.53
N CYS A 675 -56.90 5.06 -25.54
CA CYS A 675 -55.48 5.38 -25.76
C CYS A 675 -55.15 5.56 -27.25
N LEU A 676 -55.76 4.78 -28.14
CA LEU A 676 -55.63 4.93 -29.60
C LEU A 676 -56.24 6.25 -30.11
N ASN A 677 -57.32 6.73 -29.49
CA ASN A 677 -57.95 8.01 -29.86
C ASN A 677 -57.26 9.25 -29.28
N LYS A 678 -56.25 9.11 -28.43
CA LYS A 678 -55.50 10.23 -27.81
C LYS A 678 -54.24 10.64 -28.57
N GLN A 679 -53.88 9.92 -29.65
CA GLN A 679 -52.76 10.29 -30.53
C GLN A 679 -53.17 11.14 -31.74
N ASN A 680 -54.47 11.37 -31.97
CA ASN A 680 -54.95 12.29 -33.00
C ASN A 680 -55.65 13.49 -32.37
N SER A 681 -55.04 14.65 -32.59
CA SER A 681 -55.49 15.98 -32.23
C SER A 681 -56.83 16.39 -32.89
N SER A 682 -57.54 17.27 -32.19
CA SER A 682 -58.41 18.36 -32.71
C SER A 682 -59.94 18.18 -32.63
N SER A 683 -60.54 19.07 -31.85
CA SER A 683 -61.78 19.85 -32.06
C SER A 683 -63.12 19.16 -32.41
N GLN A 684 -64.11 19.47 -31.55
CA GLN A 684 -65.56 19.59 -31.81
C GLN A 684 -66.35 18.34 -32.22
N PHE A 685 -67.65 18.36 -31.85
CA PHE A 685 -68.72 17.39 -32.17
C PHE A 685 -68.82 16.12 -31.29
N VAL A 686 -69.76 16.13 -30.34
CA VAL A 686 -71.06 15.43 -30.42
C VAL A 686 -71.59 15.18 -29.00
N THR A 687 -72.43 16.11 -28.54
CA THR A 687 -73.55 15.79 -27.64
C THR A 687 -74.68 15.27 -28.53
N ARG A 688 -74.91 13.95 -28.57
CA ARG A 688 -76.22 13.29 -28.84
C ARG A 688 -76.08 11.76 -28.92
N HIS A 689 -77.11 11.09 -28.40
CA HIS A 689 -77.34 9.64 -28.34
C HIS A 689 -76.65 8.82 -27.24
N LEU A 690 -77.10 9.04 -26.00
CA LEU A 690 -77.13 7.96 -25.01
C LEU A 690 -78.28 7.00 -25.37
N THR A 691 -77.95 5.72 -25.56
CA THR A 691 -78.93 4.66 -25.84
C THR A 691 -79.75 4.33 -24.60
N CYS A 692 -80.87 3.61 -24.79
CA CYS A 692 -81.71 3.18 -23.67
C CYS A 692 -80.93 2.33 -22.64
N LYS A 693 -79.91 1.58 -23.09
CA LYS A 693 -78.99 0.82 -22.21
C LYS A 693 -78.12 1.74 -21.35
N ASP A 694 -77.65 2.86 -21.88
CA ASP A 694 -76.81 3.81 -21.14
C ASP A 694 -77.62 4.54 -20.06
N ARG A 695 -78.89 4.87 -20.35
CA ARG A 695 -79.79 5.47 -19.35
C ARG A 695 -80.14 4.49 -18.23
N ILE A 696 -80.27 3.20 -18.52
CA ILE A 696 -80.51 2.14 -17.52
C ILE A 696 -79.25 1.91 -16.65
N ALA A 697 -78.06 1.94 -17.25
CA ALA A 697 -76.80 1.83 -16.51
C ALA A 697 -76.57 3.02 -15.57
N ILE A 698 -76.89 4.24 -16.01
CA ILE A 698 -76.81 5.45 -15.17
C ILE A 698 -77.86 5.41 -14.05
N LYS A 699 -79.07 4.91 -14.33
CA LYS A 699 -80.12 4.74 -13.29
C LYS A 699 -79.70 3.73 -12.23
N ARG A 700 -79.13 2.58 -12.62
CA ARG A 700 -78.58 1.56 -11.71
C ARG A 700 -77.37 2.06 -10.92
N ALA A 701 -76.48 2.83 -11.54
CA ALA A 701 -75.34 3.43 -10.85
C ALA A 701 -75.79 4.43 -9.79
N ASN A 702 -76.78 5.27 -10.10
CA ASN A 702 -77.35 6.22 -9.14
C ASN A 702 -78.15 5.53 -8.03
N GLU A 703 -78.85 4.44 -8.30
CA GLU A 703 -79.52 3.62 -7.27
C GLU A 703 -78.49 2.94 -6.33
N THR A 704 -77.38 2.46 -6.88
CA THR A 704 -76.28 1.86 -6.10
C THR A 704 -75.57 2.91 -5.23
N ILE A 705 -75.40 4.13 -5.74
CA ILE A 705 -74.88 5.27 -4.97
C ILE A 705 -75.86 5.63 -3.86
N ARG A 706 -77.17 5.73 -4.15
CA ARG A 706 -78.22 6.09 -3.18
C ARG A 706 -78.35 5.05 -2.05
N VAL A 707 -78.20 3.76 -2.37
CA VAL A 707 -78.16 2.65 -1.39
C VAL A 707 -76.89 2.72 -0.53
N ARG A 708 -75.74 3.08 -1.10
CA ARG A 708 -74.49 3.32 -0.34
C ARG A 708 -74.57 4.55 0.57
N THR A 709 -75.27 5.61 0.16
CA THR A 709 -75.49 6.80 0.99
C THR A 709 -76.48 6.54 2.13
N MET A 710 -77.51 5.71 1.93
CA MET A 710 -78.45 5.32 3.00
C MET A 710 -77.85 4.35 4.03
N LEU A 711 -76.83 3.56 3.65
CA LEU A 711 -76.13 2.63 4.54
C LEU A 711 -75.02 3.28 5.40
N GLY A 712 -74.92 4.62 5.41
CA GLY A 712 -74.03 5.33 6.33
C GLY A 712 -72.54 5.00 6.18
N VAL A 713 -72.10 4.50 5.02
CA VAL A 713 -70.67 4.24 4.76
C VAL A 713 -70.06 5.54 4.22
N ALA A 714 -69.66 6.41 5.14
CA ALA A 714 -68.78 7.53 4.85
C ALA A 714 -67.31 7.05 4.85
N GLU A 715 -66.61 7.43 3.78
CA GLU A 715 -65.14 7.51 3.62
C GLU A 715 -64.31 6.22 3.64
N THR A 716 -64.08 5.64 2.45
CA THR A 716 -62.83 5.80 1.67
C THR A 716 -62.93 5.13 0.30
#